data_AF-A0A964QYP6-F1
#
_entry.id   AF-A0A964QYP6-F1
#
_cell.length_a   1.000
_cell.length_b   1.000
_cell.length_c   1.000
_cell.angle_alpha   90.00
_cell.angle_beta   90.00
_cell.angle_gamma   90.00
#
_symmetry.space_group_name_H-M   'P 1'
#
loop_
_entity.id
_entity.type
_entity.pdbx_description
1 polymer ?
#
loop_
_entity_poly.entity_id
_entity_poly.type
_entity_poly.pdbx_seq_one_letter_code
_entity_poly.pdbx_strand_id
1 'polypeptide(L)'
;MRNRFVAFFALLCLLLAVSSASAKTLRLFILTGQSNSLGTPTTNTEAIMVLPRVGSQSSEQFTNVPFFYDNTADGTPAGDVGLGDSGGGWTNVCLQKGGYFTYSADHWGPEVGFARLLWDAGYRDFGIVKASRGGGGNSFWNKTNADHHMYDKVVSTVSNAVLALPPGYTNHQIVGLLYLQGESNGTTEANEADIRFSMLMTNLQTQLTNASGMKAVFGQIASDGSGNRLTTTQKQLALAAARADIGFAQSTGLTVHNVDWISVHYDADSLIIIGERMASEAMTLGVLPELPLPNQTNLFAWFRGDHGVVPTSSSTVARWDNILTGATNRDMTQIVGTPMLTNSSFLSATQRNFVRFDGVGQSTWSSSANFGFLNTARTVVFAARVNGSADGFLFDGSTGSGMSRAQVRTNTWQAGVQPGPASTSGPNPDTATASRALGIWQIHEFSYTLTNSGTQIRHWINGTNVADFLDSDTNGLGGYILAANVQAQRFLACDVGEILIYTGELTATQRSNTLVYLLSNWASSEIITNPPSPILPPFIMVFQGGVDGYTCFRIPAIVTTTNGTVIAMTDGRIGGCGDIPTPLDLVIKRSFDNGNTWGPLQVVTDYGTAVGDVDTYPFYGLTNISRVSSGDAALLVDQTNGRIWTLYDNGGVLSGARKIKLEMKYSDDDGATWSPRIDVEAQNPGIRTSTTEFIAGPGNGIQLTEGPNAGRLIFPVYAYNNPSASQVIYSDNHGATWTRSANSITNGGEVQVVELPGGELLASCRDNGFSWSGVRTFARSTNGGVTWGLPYTSTVSPPTIADPACQGNIYRLTTTNDSNTNRILHANAAHASSRVNMTLRISYDEGTSWAVSNQVYSGGSAYSTVTKLATGEIGLLFEKDPYGNIEYTRRSVSQITGGVDSLPPYTVWSGEHFSPTQLMNSSISGPNADPDGDGFNNHAEFLAGTDPLSAASKLKLNLTPTPTNALLYFDGVTNKSYTVQYRDTLGAGSWQPFANVATLGSNSAVIIPVLLTNATRFFRLTTPQLP
;
A
#
# COMPACT_ATOMS: atom_id res chain seq x y z
N MET A 1 25.58 2.42 32.75
CA MET A 1 26.46 1.64 31.84
C MET A 1 26.17 0.13 31.82
N ARG A 2 25.53 -0.47 32.84
CA ARG A 2 25.17 -1.90 32.83
C ARG A 2 23.90 -2.27 32.01
N ASN A 3 22.97 -1.33 31.81
CA ASN A 3 21.73 -1.58 31.03
C ASN A 3 21.87 -1.36 29.50
N ARG A 4 22.97 -0.76 29.04
CA ARG A 4 23.26 -0.63 27.59
C ARG A 4 23.99 -1.84 27.01
N PHE A 5 24.58 -2.69 27.84
CA PHE A 5 25.27 -3.91 27.38
C PHE A 5 24.32 -5.10 27.16
N VAL A 6 23.20 -5.17 27.88
CA VAL A 6 22.21 -6.26 27.71
C VAL A 6 21.36 -6.07 26.44
N ALA A 7 21.03 -4.81 26.10
CA ALA A 7 20.33 -4.49 24.85
C ALA A 7 21.22 -4.67 23.60
N PHE A 8 22.53 -4.41 23.72
CA PHE A 8 23.47 -4.58 22.62
C PHE A 8 23.82 -6.06 22.35
N PHE A 9 23.82 -6.91 23.37
CA PHE A 9 24.01 -8.37 23.20
C PHE A 9 22.77 -9.08 22.66
N ALA A 10 21.56 -8.60 23.00
CA ALA A 10 20.32 -9.10 22.41
C ALA A 10 20.21 -8.74 20.92
N LEU A 11 20.72 -7.57 20.52
CA LEU A 11 20.76 -7.13 19.12
C LEU A 11 21.86 -7.84 18.31
N LEU A 12 23.02 -8.13 18.91
CA LEU A 12 24.13 -8.81 18.23
C LEU A 12 23.88 -10.32 18.04
N CYS A 13 23.11 -10.97 18.93
CA CYS A 13 22.65 -12.35 18.73
C CYS A 13 21.53 -12.46 17.69
N LEU A 14 20.79 -11.37 17.39
CA LEU A 14 19.87 -11.32 16.25
C LEU A 14 20.61 -11.05 14.91
N LEU A 15 21.78 -10.42 14.94
CA LEU A 15 22.58 -10.02 13.77
C LEU A 15 23.60 -11.07 13.29
N LEU A 16 23.78 -12.19 14.01
CA LEU A 16 24.63 -13.32 13.58
C LEU A 16 23.82 -14.54 13.11
N ALA A 17 22.50 -14.43 13.00
CA ALA A 17 21.67 -15.40 12.30
C ALA A 17 21.38 -14.94 10.87
N VAL A 18 22.40 -15.13 10.02
CA VAL A 18 22.27 -15.55 8.61
C VAL A 18 22.00 -14.47 7.55
N SER A 19 23.10 -14.04 6.93
CA SER A 19 23.23 -14.02 5.48
C SER A 19 23.05 -15.45 4.92
N SER A 20 21.89 -15.73 4.34
CA SER A 20 21.63 -16.78 3.35
C SER A 20 20.22 -16.52 2.83
N ALA A 21 19.99 -16.56 1.51
CA ALA A 21 18.63 -16.67 1.00
C ALA A 21 17.97 -17.87 1.70
N SER A 22 16.98 -17.63 2.56
CA SER A 22 16.31 -18.73 3.27
C SER A 22 15.64 -19.60 2.22
N ALA A 23 16.06 -20.85 2.13
CA ALA A 23 15.44 -21.83 1.26
C ALA A 23 13.96 -22.00 1.66
N LYS A 24 13.01 -21.64 0.78
CA LYS A 24 11.57 -21.81 1.04
C LYS A 24 11.22 -23.29 0.94
N THR A 25 10.56 -23.82 1.97
CA THR A 25 10.17 -25.24 2.05
C THR A 25 8.70 -25.42 1.69
N LEU A 26 8.41 -26.20 0.64
CA LEU A 26 7.04 -26.56 0.25
C LEU A 26 6.55 -27.74 1.08
N ARG A 27 5.36 -27.61 1.71
CA ARG A 27 4.76 -28.71 2.50
C ARG A 27 3.81 -29.53 1.64
N LEU A 28 4.12 -30.80 1.48
CA LEU A 28 3.45 -31.66 0.53
C LEU A 28 2.45 -32.60 1.21
N PHE A 29 1.24 -32.63 0.66
CA PHE A 29 0.23 -33.64 0.94
C PHE A 29 0.18 -34.62 -0.22
N ILE A 30 0.34 -35.90 0.07
CA ILE A 30 0.15 -36.98 -0.89
C ILE A 30 -1.34 -37.34 -0.87
N LEU A 31 -2.04 -37.18 -1.98
CA LEU A 31 -3.40 -37.71 -2.16
C LEU A 31 -3.33 -38.97 -3.01
N THR A 32 -3.83 -40.08 -2.46
CA THR A 32 -3.86 -41.36 -3.16
C THR A 32 -5.03 -42.22 -2.71
N GLY A 33 -5.13 -43.42 -3.24
CA GLY A 33 -6.26 -44.32 -3.10
C GLY A 33 -6.80 -44.76 -4.45
N GLN A 34 -8.05 -45.23 -4.45
CA GLN A 34 -8.62 -45.87 -5.64
C GLN A 34 -9.61 -44.97 -6.40
N SER A 35 -10.70 -45.56 -6.90
CA SER A 35 -11.72 -44.92 -7.72
C SER A 35 -12.35 -43.66 -7.10
N ASN A 36 -12.70 -43.66 -5.81
CA ASN A 36 -13.14 -42.43 -5.12
C ASN A 36 -12.04 -41.35 -5.01
N SER A 37 -10.77 -41.73 -4.95
CA SER A 37 -9.65 -40.79 -4.96
C SER A 37 -9.41 -40.20 -6.35
N LEU A 38 -9.64 -40.95 -7.44
CA LEU A 38 -9.59 -40.41 -8.80
C LEU A 38 -10.56 -39.24 -8.96
N GLY A 39 -11.76 -39.38 -8.40
CA GLY A 39 -12.82 -38.40 -8.49
C GLY A 39 -14.03 -38.92 -9.26
N THR A 40 -15.06 -38.09 -9.40
CA THR A 40 -16.29 -38.46 -10.13
C THR A 40 -16.41 -37.76 -11.48
N PRO A 41 -16.92 -38.44 -12.54
CA PRO A 41 -17.11 -37.88 -13.88
C PRO A 41 -18.02 -36.65 -13.94
N THR A 42 -17.66 -35.65 -14.75
CA THR A 42 -18.55 -34.54 -15.09
C THR A 42 -19.66 -34.99 -16.05
N THR A 43 -20.85 -35.32 -15.56
CA THR A 43 -22.01 -35.56 -16.44
C THR A 43 -22.76 -34.28 -16.77
N ASN A 44 -23.53 -34.29 -17.86
CA ASN A 44 -24.32 -33.17 -18.37
C ASN A 44 -25.33 -32.63 -17.33
N THR A 45 -25.73 -33.45 -16.38
CA THR A 45 -26.62 -33.14 -15.25
C THR A 45 -25.91 -32.52 -14.05
N GLU A 46 -24.59 -32.70 -13.91
CA GLU A 46 -23.78 -32.22 -12.79
C GLU A 46 -23.07 -30.88 -13.07
N ALA A 47 -23.10 -30.39 -14.32
CA ALA A 47 -22.58 -29.08 -14.71
C ALA A 47 -23.27 -27.87 -14.03
N ILE A 48 -24.32 -28.11 -13.23
CA ILE A 48 -25.12 -27.13 -12.48
C ILE A 48 -24.80 -27.17 -10.96
N MET A 49 -24.07 -28.18 -10.46
CA MET A 49 -24.12 -28.57 -9.04
C MET A 49 -23.14 -27.89 -8.06
N VAL A 50 -22.18 -27.02 -8.44
CA VAL A 50 -21.41 -26.28 -7.42
C VAL A 50 -21.14 -24.83 -7.81
N LEU A 51 -21.68 -23.93 -6.99
CA LEU A 51 -21.11 -22.60 -6.77
C LEU A 51 -20.34 -22.64 -5.44
N PRO A 52 -19.06 -22.23 -5.42
CA PRO A 52 -18.27 -21.73 -6.54
C PRO A 52 -17.72 -22.86 -7.43
N ARG A 53 -17.73 -22.66 -8.75
CA ARG A 53 -17.17 -23.61 -9.75
C ARG A 53 -15.68 -23.86 -9.47
N VAL A 54 -15.16 -25.05 -9.80
CA VAL A 54 -13.69 -25.25 -9.80
C VAL A 54 -13.03 -24.30 -10.79
N GLY A 55 -11.93 -23.69 -10.36
CA GLY A 55 -11.24 -22.58 -11.02
C GLY A 55 -11.74 -21.19 -10.60
N SER A 56 -12.78 -21.08 -9.78
CA SER A 56 -13.32 -19.78 -9.34
C SER A 56 -12.81 -19.32 -7.97
N GLN A 57 -12.17 -20.20 -7.20
CA GLN A 57 -11.60 -19.83 -5.91
C GLN A 57 -10.11 -19.47 -6.02
N SER A 58 -9.63 -18.69 -5.05
CA SER A 58 -8.22 -18.29 -4.98
C SER A 58 -7.28 -19.48 -4.82
N SER A 59 -7.65 -20.49 -4.04
CA SER A 59 -6.87 -21.72 -3.87
C SER A 59 -6.59 -22.46 -5.18
N GLU A 60 -7.42 -22.24 -6.20
CA GLU A 60 -7.39 -22.92 -7.50
C GLU A 60 -6.64 -22.12 -8.58
N GLN A 61 -6.01 -20.99 -8.22
CA GLN A 61 -5.20 -20.18 -9.12
C GLN A 61 -3.73 -20.63 -9.10
N PHE A 62 -3.04 -20.49 -10.24
CA PHE A 62 -1.70 -21.04 -10.49
C PHE A 62 -0.61 -20.61 -9.49
N THR A 63 -0.75 -19.45 -8.86
CA THR A 63 0.24 -18.94 -7.90
C THR A 63 0.00 -19.37 -6.45
N ASN A 64 -1.09 -20.07 -6.16
CA ASN A 64 -1.62 -20.17 -4.79
C ASN A 64 -1.42 -21.56 -4.15
N VAL A 65 -2.05 -22.61 -4.68
CA VAL A 65 -1.83 -24.00 -4.22
C VAL A 65 -1.25 -24.82 -5.36
N PRO A 66 0.05 -25.13 -5.33
CA PRO A 66 0.66 -26.02 -6.32
C PRO A 66 0.04 -27.40 -6.28
N PHE A 67 -0.34 -27.89 -7.46
CA PHE A 67 -0.92 -29.21 -7.65
C PHE A 67 -0.09 -30.02 -8.65
N PHE A 68 0.33 -31.21 -8.27
CA PHE A 68 1.03 -32.15 -9.14
C PHE A 68 0.20 -33.43 -9.20
N TYR A 69 -0.09 -33.95 -10.38
CA TYR A 69 -0.87 -35.19 -10.48
C TYR A 69 -0.44 -36.09 -11.63
N ASP A 70 -0.69 -37.38 -11.44
CA ASP A 70 -0.48 -38.44 -12.41
C ASP A 70 -1.39 -39.62 -12.05
N ASN A 71 -2.54 -39.69 -12.73
CA ASN A 71 -3.62 -40.64 -12.42
C ASN A 71 -3.74 -41.73 -13.48
N THR A 72 -4.22 -42.91 -13.08
CA THR A 72 -4.39 -44.05 -14.00
C THR A 72 -5.77 -44.68 -13.84
N ALA A 73 -6.37 -45.11 -14.96
CA ALA A 73 -7.76 -45.58 -14.98
C ALA A 73 -7.96 -46.98 -14.40
N ASP A 74 -6.94 -47.84 -14.49
CA ASP A 74 -7.03 -49.27 -14.15
C ASP A 74 -5.94 -49.67 -13.14
N GLY A 75 -6.25 -50.70 -12.35
CA GLY A 75 -5.43 -51.25 -11.27
C GLY A 75 -4.60 -52.45 -11.71
N THR A 76 -4.31 -52.59 -13.01
CA THR A 76 -3.44 -53.64 -13.54
C THR A 76 -2.10 -53.07 -14.02
N PRO A 77 -0.96 -53.78 -13.85
CA PRO A 77 0.34 -53.33 -14.34
C PRO A 77 0.43 -53.20 -15.88
N ALA A 78 -0.41 -53.94 -16.62
CA ALA A 78 -0.34 -54.04 -18.08
C ALA A 78 -1.20 -53.00 -18.82
N GLY A 79 -2.02 -52.24 -18.10
CA GLY A 79 -3.06 -51.36 -18.64
C GLY A 79 -2.95 -49.91 -18.18
N ASP A 80 -1.74 -49.34 -18.07
CA ASP A 80 -1.47 -47.93 -17.71
C ASP A 80 -2.11 -46.91 -18.68
N VAL A 81 -3.44 -46.91 -18.78
CA VAL A 81 -4.21 -45.93 -19.51
C VAL A 81 -4.29 -44.71 -18.62
N GLY A 82 -3.47 -43.71 -18.92
CA GLY A 82 -3.41 -42.46 -18.17
C GLY A 82 -4.74 -41.71 -18.20
N LEU A 83 -5.17 -41.23 -17.03
CA LEU A 83 -6.29 -40.31 -16.86
C LEU A 83 -5.78 -38.86 -16.76
N GLY A 84 -4.84 -38.52 -17.64
CA GLY A 84 -4.12 -37.27 -17.58
C GLY A 84 -3.08 -37.19 -16.46
N ASP A 85 -2.11 -36.32 -16.71
CA ASP A 85 -1.06 -35.96 -15.78
C ASP A 85 -0.82 -34.44 -15.89
N SER A 86 0.05 -33.97 -15.01
CA SER A 86 0.49 -32.58 -14.94
C SER A 86 1.59 -32.23 -15.96
N GLY A 87 1.90 -33.11 -16.93
CA GLY A 87 2.91 -32.87 -17.96
C GLY A 87 4.35 -32.81 -17.44
N GLY A 88 4.62 -33.34 -16.24
CA GLY A 88 5.93 -33.30 -15.59
C GLY A 88 6.25 -32.01 -14.84
N GLY A 89 5.29 -31.09 -14.70
CA GLY A 89 5.42 -29.85 -13.92
C GLY A 89 4.27 -29.67 -12.92
N TRP A 90 4.31 -28.59 -12.14
CA TRP A 90 3.21 -28.25 -11.23
C TRP A 90 2.14 -27.40 -11.95
N THR A 91 0.88 -27.67 -11.65
CA THR A 91 -0.30 -26.94 -12.14
C THR A 91 -1.04 -26.25 -10.99
N ASN A 92 -2.12 -25.56 -11.31
CA ASN A 92 -3.12 -25.16 -10.32
C ASN A 92 -4.04 -26.33 -9.97
N VAL A 93 -4.71 -26.24 -8.81
CA VAL A 93 -5.81 -27.16 -8.47
C VAL A 93 -6.92 -26.95 -9.51
N CYS A 94 -7.21 -28.00 -10.28
CA CYS A 94 -8.13 -27.94 -11.41
C CYS A 94 -8.91 -29.25 -11.55
N LEU A 95 -9.93 -29.25 -12.42
CA LEU A 95 -10.54 -30.50 -12.86
C LEU A 95 -9.49 -31.34 -13.57
N GLN A 96 -9.45 -32.63 -13.29
CA GLN A 96 -8.50 -33.55 -13.91
C GLN A 96 -9.10 -34.15 -15.17
N LYS A 97 -8.28 -34.28 -16.20
CA LYS A 97 -8.69 -34.87 -17.48
C LYS A 97 -9.21 -36.30 -17.26
N GLY A 98 -10.40 -36.59 -17.79
CA GLY A 98 -10.97 -37.94 -17.83
C GLY A 98 -10.65 -38.64 -19.16
N GLY A 99 -11.61 -39.40 -19.67
CA GLY A 99 -11.68 -39.86 -21.05
C GLY A 99 -11.73 -41.37 -21.22
N TYR A 100 -11.46 -42.13 -20.16
CA TYR A 100 -11.52 -43.60 -20.18
C TYR A 100 -12.93 -44.14 -19.92
N PHE A 101 -13.63 -43.58 -18.94
CA PHE A 101 -15.01 -43.95 -18.66
C PHE A 101 -15.95 -43.18 -19.59
N THR A 102 -16.83 -43.90 -20.29
CA THR A 102 -17.90 -43.29 -21.11
C THR A 102 -18.62 -42.26 -20.23
N TYR A 103 -18.69 -40.99 -20.67
CA TYR A 103 -19.23 -39.82 -19.93
C TYR A 103 -18.30 -39.08 -18.95
N SER A 104 -17.01 -39.40 -18.89
CA SER A 104 -16.04 -38.68 -18.06
C SER A 104 -15.07 -37.85 -18.91
N ALA A 105 -15.46 -36.65 -19.34
CA ALA A 105 -14.51 -35.75 -19.99
C ALA A 105 -13.48 -35.22 -18.98
N ASP A 106 -13.94 -34.89 -17.77
CA ASP A 106 -13.15 -34.42 -16.63
C ASP A 106 -13.66 -35.08 -15.32
N HIS A 107 -12.85 -35.05 -14.26
CA HIS A 107 -13.18 -35.57 -12.92
C HIS A 107 -13.10 -34.49 -11.83
N TRP A 108 -14.04 -34.52 -10.88
CA TRP A 108 -13.99 -33.77 -9.61
C TRP A 108 -13.41 -34.62 -8.51
N GLY A 109 -12.40 -34.15 -7.77
CA GLY A 109 -11.79 -34.91 -6.69
C GLY A 109 -11.68 -34.17 -5.36
N PRO A 110 -11.30 -34.90 -4.29
CA PRO A 110 -11.23 -34.36 -2.93
C PRO A 110 -10.10 -33.33 -2.74
N GLU A 111 -9.12 -33.28 -3.64
CA GLU A 111 -8.08 -32.25 -3.64
C GLU A 111 -8.65 -30.82 -3.67
N VAL A 112 -9.80 -30.62 -4.31
CA VAL A 112 -10.43 -29.31 -4.43
C VAL A 112 -10.92 -28.85 -3.06
N GLY A 113 -11.79 -29.62 -2.39
CA GLY A 113 -12.29 -29.27 -1.06
C GLY A 113 -11.18 -29.18 -0.01
N PHE A 114 -10.17 -30.06 -0.11
CA PHE A 114 -9.00 -30.03 0.75
C PHE A 114 -8.20 -28.72 0.60
N ALA A 115 -7.91 -28.33 -0.65
CA ALA A 115 -7.19 -27.09 -0.95
C ALA A 115 -7.97 -25.85 -0.52
N ARG A 116 -9.29 -25.83 -0.79
CA ARG A 116 -10.19 -24.74 -0.39
C ARG A 116 -10.18 -24.54 1.11
N LEU A 117 -10.49 -25.57 1.90
CA LEU A 117 -10.59 -25.41 3.36
C LEU A 117 -9.26 -24.98 3.98
N LEU A 118 -8.13 -25.60 3.59
CA LEU A 118 -6.82 -25.19 4.11
C LEU A 118 -6.48 -23.76 3.71
N TRP A 119 -6.67 -23.39 2.45
CA TRP A 119 -6.41 -22.03 1.98
C TRP A 119 -7.28 -20.99 2.70
N ASP A 120 -8.56 -21.28 2.87
CA ASP A 120 -9.54 -20.42 3.54
C ASP A 120 -9.26 -20.30 5.04
N ALA A 121 -8.73 -21.36 5.65
CA ALA A 121 -8.22 -21.38 7.02
C ALA A 121 -6.87 -20.66 7.19
N GLY A 122 -6.37 -20.00 6.14
CA GLY A 122 -5.14 -19.21 6.17
C GLY A 122 -3.88 -19.99 5.84
N TYR A 123 -3.99 -21.25 5.40
CA TYR A 123 -2.84 -22.06 5.01
C TYR A 123 -2.17 -21.65 3.70
N ARG A 124 -0.83 -21.55 3.75
CA ARG A 124 0.07 -21.12 2.67
C ARG A 124 1.30 -22.01 2.63
N ASP A 125 2.04 -21.97 1.53
CA ASP A 125 3.25 -22.77 1.28
C ASP A 125 3.02 -24.29 1.42
N PHE A 126 1.85 -24.75 0.96
CA PHE A 126 1.51 -26.17 0.86
C PHE A 126 1.12 -26.53 -0.58
N GLY A 127 1.35 -27.77 -0.97
CA GLY A 127 0.96 -28.32 -2.27
C GLY A 127 0.41 -29.73 -2.14
N ILE A 128 -0.31 -30.17 -3.17
CA ILE A 128 -0.93 -31.51 -3.21
C ILE A 128 -0.28 -32.30 -4.36
N VAL A 129 0.21 -33.49 -4.06
CA VAL A 129 0.67 -34.46 -5.05
C VAL A 129 -0.33 -35.60 -5.11
N LYS A 130 -1.07 -35.72 -6.22
CA LYS A 130 -2.09 -36.75 -6.41
C LYS A 130 -1.57 -37.88 -7.29
N ALA A 131 -1.65 -39.10 -6.78
CA ALA A 131 -1.25 -40.32 -7.48
C ALA A 131 -2.31 -41.40 -7.24
N SER A 132 -3.46 -41.25 -7.88
CA SER A 132 -4.63 -42.11 -7.66
C SER A 132 -4.80 -43.10 -8.83
N ARG A 133 -5.32 -44.30 -8.54
CA ARG A 133 -5.47 -45.37 -9.54
C ARG A 133 -6.84 -46.01 -9.45
N GLY A 134 -7.56 -46.14 -10.56
CA GLY A 134 -8.87 -46.79 -10.57
C GLY A 134 -8.76 -48.30 -10.38
N GLY A 135 -9.72 -48.93 -9.70
CA GLY A 135 -9.73 -50.37 -9.46
C GLY A 135 -8.58 -50.91 -8.60
N GLY A 136 -8.46 -52.24 -8.52
CA GLY A 136 -7.40 -52.90 -7.75
C GLY A 136 -7.67 -52.99 -6.25
N GLY A 137 -6.89 -53.79 -5.53
CA GLY A 137 -7.06 -54.09 -4.11
C GLY A 137 -6.05 -53.39 -3.21
N ASN A 138 -6.32 -53.30 -1.91
CA ASN A 138 -5.35 -52.70 -0.99
C ASN A 138 -4.05 -53.53 -0.84
N SER A 139 -4.01 -54.75 -1.39
CA SER A 139 -2.82 -55.61 -1.47
C SER A 139 -1.69 -55.02 -2.34
N PHE A 140 -2.02 -54.26 -3.39
CA PHE A 140 -1.03 -53.71 -4.33
C PHE A 140 -0.24 -52.51 -3.77
N TRP A 141 -0.63 -52.01 -2.58
CA TRP A 141 0.08 -50.97 -1.85
C TRP A 141 1.19 -51.53 -0.95
N ASN A 142 1.23 -52.86 -0.78
CA ASN A 142 2.23 -53.51 0.04
C ASN A 142 3.51 -53.75 -0.77
N LYS A 143 4.56 -52.97 -0.47
CA LYS A 143 5.90 -53.07 -1.06
C LYS A 143 6.51 -54.48 -1.05
N THR A 144 6.10 -55.36 -0.13
CA THR A 144 6.66 -56.73 -0.06
C THR A 144 5.96 -57.73 -0.96
N ASN A 145 4.84 -57.37 -1.58
CA ASN A 145 4.11 -58.25 -2.48
C ASN A 145 4.83 -58.35 -3.83
N ALA A 146 4.67 -59.47 -4.54
CA ALA A 146 5.25 -59.64 -5.88
C ALA A 146 4.69 -58.61 -6.89
N ASP A 147 3.46 -58.16 -6.67
CA ASP A 147 2.84 -57.06 -7.40
C ASP A 147 2.52 -55.92 -6.44
N HIS A 148 3.25 -54.82 -6.56
CA HIS A 148 3.14 -53.61 -5.75
C HIS A 148 3.04 -52.33 -6.61
N HIS A 149 2.46 -52.45 -7.81
CA HIS A 149 2.42 -51.37 -8.80
C HIS A 149 1.72 -50.08 -8.30
N MET A 150 0.76 -50.19 -7.38
CA MET A 150 0.11 -49.01 -6.76
C MET A 150 1.10 -48.23 -5.88
N TYR A 151 1.89 -48.97 -5.09
CA TYR A 151 2.94 -48.39 -4.26
C TYR A 151 4.00 -47.69 -5.11
N ASP A 152 4.48 -48.35 -6.17
CA ASP A 152 5.49 -47.80 -7.07
C ASP A 152 5.03 -46.51 -7.73
N LYS A 153 3.74 -46.45 -8.11
CA LYS A 153 3.15 -45.25 -8.72
C LYS A 153 3.25 -44.05 -7.79
N VAL A 154 2.81 -44.18 -6.53
CA VAL A 154 2.93 -43.09 -5.54
C VAL A 154 4.38 -42.66 -5.37
N VAL A 155 5.30 -43.61 -5.23
CA VAL A 155 6.73 -43.30 -5.08
C VAL A 155 7.24 -42.53 -6.30
N SER A 156 6.94 -42.99 -7.52
CA SER A 156 7.42 -42.34 -8.73
C SER A 156 6.85 -40.94 -8.91
N THR A 157 5.54 -40.75 -8.69
CA THR A 157 4.88 -39.46 -8.88
C THR A 157 5.37 -38.44 -7.85
N VAL A 158 5.49 -38.82 -6.59
CA VAL A 158 6.02 -37.93 -5.54
C VAL A 158 7.49 -37.60 -5.77
N SER A 159 8.30 -38.57 -6.20
CA SER A 159 9.71 -38.32 -6.53
C SER A 159 9.85 -37.32 -7.68
N ASN A 160 9.02 -37.46 -8.73
CA ASN A 160 9.01 -36.53 -9.86
C ASN A 160 8.57 -35.11 -9.42
N ALA A 161 7.53 -35.01 -8.59
CA ALA A 161 7.05 -33.73 -8.07
C ALA A 161 8.13 -33.00 -7.24
N VAL A 162 8.88 -33.74 -6.43
CA VAL A 162 9.99 -33.22 -5.61
C VAL A 162 11.21 -32.82 -6.47
N LEU A 163 11.49 -33.54 -7.56
CA LEU A 163 12.56 -33.15 -8.49
C LEU A 163 12.22 -31.87 -9.26
N ALA A 164 10.94 -31.58 -9.45
CA ALA A 164 10.43 -30.47 -10.23
C ALA A 164 9.76 -29.40 -9.35
N LEU A 165 10.29 -29.06 -8.16
CA LEU A 165 9.64 -28.10 -7.26
C LEU A 165 9.24 -26.79 -7.98
N PRO A 166 8.09 -26.18 -7.61
CA PRO A 166 7.65 -24.94 -8.23
C PRO A 166 8.66 -23.81 -8.00
N PRO A 167 8.73 -22.82 -8.91
CA PRO A 167 9.59 -21.65 -8.74
C PRO A 167 9.41 -20.99 -7.37
N GLY A 168 10.52 -20.70 -6.69
CA GLY A 168 10.52 -20.08 -5.36
C GLY A 168 10.62 -21.09 -4.19
N TYR A 169 10.49 -22.39 -4.43
CA TYR A 169 10.76 -23.44 -3.43
C TYR A 169 12.07 -24.16 -3.75
N THR A 170 12.96 -24.21 -2.77
CA THR A 170 14.27 -24.87 -2.88
C THR A 170 14.39 -26.08 -1.96
N ASN A 171 13.39 -26.28 -1.08
CA ASN A 171 13.25 -27.42 -0.19
C ASN A 171 11.80 -27.91 -0.17
N HIS A 172 11.58 -29.12 0.34
CA HIS A 172 10.25 -29.67 0.59
C HIS A 172 10.20 -30.46 1.90
N GLN A 173 8.99 -30.64 2.41
CA GLN A 173 8.68 -31.55 3.51
C GLN A 173 7.37 -32.26 3.19
N ILE A 174 7.36 -33.59 3.23
CA ILE A 174 6.12 -34.36 3.06
C ILE A 174 5.47 -34.49 4.43
N VAL A 175 4.30 -33.88 4.57
CA VAL A 175 3.65 -33.68 5.87
C VAL A 175 2.43 -34.58 6.04
N GLY A 176 1.66 -34.83 4.98
CA GLY A 176 0.41 -35.59 5.09
C GLY A 176 0.20 -36.63 3.99
N LEU A 177 -0.41 -37.75 4.36
CA LEU A 177 -0.94 -38.77 3.46
C LEU A 177 -2.47 -38.80 3.56
N LEU A 178 -3.12 -38.36 2.49
CA LEU A 178 -4.57 -38.38 2.30
C LEU A 178 -4.92 -39.65 1.53
N TYR A 179 -5.68 -40.54 2.16
CA TYR A 179 -6.05 -41.82 1.56
C TYR A 179 -7.57 -41.96 1.49
N LEU A 180 -8.09 -42.03 0.27
CA LEU A 180 -9.51 -42.23 0.00
C LEU A 180 -9.70 -43.50 -0.83
N GLN A 181 -10.20 -44.55 -0.21
CA GLN A 181 -10.41 -45.80 -0.91
C GLN A 181 -11.70 -45.78 -1.72
N GLY A 182 -11.64 -46.40 -2.90
CA GLY A 182 -12.79 -46.90 -3.66
C GLY A 182 -13.37 -48.14 -3.00
N GLU A 183 -13.91 -49.06 -3.79
CA GLU A 183 -14.36 -50.37 -3.33
C GLU A 183 -13.25 -51.23 -2.68
N SER A 184 -13.61 -52.19 -1.84
CA SER A 184 -12.68 -53.24 -1.39
C SER A 184 -12.96 -54.50 -2.19
N ASN A 185 -11.98 -54.95 -2.99
CA ASN A 185 -12.16 -56.02 -3.97
C ASN A 185 -12.32 -57.42 -3.36
N GLY A 186 -12.00 -57.61 -2.07
CA GLY A 186 -12.20 -58.90 -1.39
C GLY A 186 -12.31 -58.84 0.12
N THR A 187 -12.78 -59.94 0.73
CA THR A 187 -12.96 -60.07 2.19
C THR A 187 -11.64 -60.04 2.95
N THR A 188 -10.58 -60.69 2.41
CA THR A 188 -9.24 -60.63 3.00
C THR A 188 -8.71 -59.20 3.02
N GLU A 189 -8.88 -58.47 1.92
CA GLU A 189 -8.42 -57.10 1.80
C GLU A 189 -9.14 -56.17 2.77
N ALA A 190 -10.46 -56.36 2.94
CA ALA A 190 -11.25 -55.61 3.90
C ALA A 190 -10.81 -55.87 5.35
N ASN A 191 -10.48 -57.12 5.69
CA ASN A 191 -10.07 -57.51 7.04
C ASN A 191 -8.67 -57.01 7.42
N GLU A 192 -7.81 -56.75 6.43
CA GLU A 192 -6.43 -56.30 6.60
C GLU A 192 -6.20 -54.83 6.24
N ALA A 193 -7.28 -54.06 6.03
CA ALA A 193 -7.19 -52.68 5.54
C ALA A 193 -6.38 -51.76 6.47
N ASP A 194 -6.50 -51.95 7.78
CA ASP A 194 -5.73 -51.26 8.82
C ASP A 194 -4.24 -51.61 8.75
N ILE A 195 -3.91 -52.90 8.74
CA ILE A 195 -2.53 -53.40 8.71
C ILE A 195 -1.82 -52.93 7.45
N ARG A 196 -2.45 -53.08 6.28
CA ARG A 196 -1.87 -52.69 4.99
C ARG A 196 -1.68 -51.19 4.87
N PHE A 197 -2.62 -50.40 5.37
CA PHE A 197 -2.44 -48.95 5.41
C PHE A 197 -1.28 -48.53 6.32
N SER A 198 -1.17 -49.13 7.51
CA SER A 198 -0.06 -48.87 8.43
C SER A 198 1.30 -49.18 7.79
N MET A 199 1.39 -50.27 7.04
CA MET A 199 2.59 -50.62 6.25
C MET A 199 2.86 -49.62 5.12
N LEU A 200 1.83 -49.22 4.36
CA LEU A 200 1.96 -48.21 3.31
C LEU A 200 2.56 -46.91 3.88
N MET A 201 1.96 -46.38 4.94
CA MET A 201 2.42 -45.15 5.60
C MET A 201 3.88 -45.27 6.05
N THR A 202 4.24 -46.36 6.74
CA THR A 202 5.60 -46.59 7.25
C THR A 202 6.63 -46.72 6.12
N ASN A 203 6.28 -47.44 5.06
CA ASN A 203 7.15 -47.62 3.90
C ASN A 203 7.39 -46.29 3.16
N LEU A 204 6.35 -45.46 2.99
CA LEU A 204 6.47 -44.13 2.38
C LEU A 204 7.29 -43.17 3.24
N GLN A 205 7.07 -43.14 4.57
CA GLN A 205 7.87 -42.34 5.52
C GLN A 205 9.37 -42.67 5.43
N THR A 206 9.69 -43.93 5.14
CA THR A 206 11.08 -44.42 5.04
C THR A 206 11.68 -44.17 3.66
N GLN A 207 10.90 -44.34 2.60
CA GLN A 207 11.40 -44.31 1.22
C GLN A 207 11.43 -42.91 0.61
N LEU A 208 10.50 -42.02 0.97
CA LEU A 208 10.42 -40.68 0.39
C LEU A 208 11.27 -39.68 1.19
N THR A 209 12.02 -38.86 0.47
CA THR A 209 12.86 -37.80 1.08
C THR A 209 12.00 -36.81 1.86
N ASN A 210 12.40 -36.50 3.10
CA ASN A 210 11.71 -35.58 4.02
C ASN A 210 10.27 -35.97 4.38
N ALA A 211 9.98 -37.28 4.47
CA ALA A 211 8.66 -37.81 4.84
C ALA A 211 8.57 -38.45 6.24
N SER A 212 9.65 -38.46 7.04
CA SER A 212 9.68 -39.19 8.32
C SER A 212 8.66 -38.72 9.36
N GLY A 213 8.22 -37.46 9.27
CA GLY A 213 7.18 -36.86 10.13
C GLY A 213 5.77 -36.88 9.54
N MET A 214 5.58 -37.53 8.39
CA MET A 214 4.31 -37.54 7.67
C MET A 214 3.21 -38.22 8.52
N LYS A 215 2.08 -37.55 8.68
CA LYS A 215 0.85 -38.09 9.33
C LYS A 215 -0.17 -38.49 8.27
N ALA A 216 -1.26 -39.14 8.65
CA ALA A 216 -2.25 -39.62 7.69
C ALA A 216 -3.68 -39.22 8.02
N VAL A 217 -4.52 -39.11 6.99
CA VAL A 217 -5.96 -38.91 7.12
C VAL A 217 -6.68 -39.86 6.18
N PHE A 218 -7.61 -40.63 6.74
CA PHE A 218 -8.57 -41.38 5.95
C PHE A 218 -9.73 -40.49 5.51
N GLY A 219 -10.10 -40.56 4.24
CA GLY A 219 -11.44 -40.25 3.82
C GLY A 219 -12.27 -41.52 3.92
N GLN A 220 -13.39 -41.48 4.66
CA GLN A 220 -14.29 -42.62 4.75
C GLN A 220 -14.75 -43.02 3.34
N ILE A 221 -14.72 -44.32 3.07
CA ILE A 221 -15.20 -44.92 1.82
C ILE A 221 -16.69 -44.65 1.61
N ALA A 222 -17.08 -44.38 0.36
CA ALA A 222 -18.48 -44.33 -0.05
C ALA A 222 -19.15 -45.70 0.17
N SER A 223 -19.96 -45.80 1.23
CA SER A 223 -20.58 -47.04 1.66
C SER A 223 -22.07 -46.85 1.90
N ASP A 224 -22.85 -47.84 1.46
CA ASP A 224 -24.26 -48.03 1.83
C ASP A 224 -24.45 -48.69 3.21
N GLY A 225 -23.36 -48.91 3.96
CA GLY A 225 -23.37 -49.56 5.26
C GLY A 225 -23.37 -51.09 5.21
N SER A 226 -22.98 -51.73 4.10
CA SER A 226 -22.97 -53.19 3.97
C SER A 226 -21.66 -53.80 3.44
N GLY A 227 -21.42 -55.08 3.77
CA GLY A 227 -20.36 -55.93 3.19
C GLY A 227 -18.91 -55.50 3.48
N ASN A 228 -18.00 -55.78 2.54
CA ASN A 228 -16.56 -55.51 2.67
C ASN A 228 -16.23 -54.01 2.86
N ARG A 229 -17.09 -53.10 2.40
CA ARG A 229 -16.93 -51.65 2.54
C ARG A 229 -17.14 -51.20 3.99
N LEU A 230 -18.15 -51.77 4.66
CA LEU A 230 -18.36 -51.56 6.09
C LEU A 230 -17.17 -52.10 6.90
N THR A 231 -16.71 -53.32 6.60
CA THR A 231 -15.55 -53.92 7.27
C THR A 231 -14.30 -53.04 7.11
N THR A 232 -14.01 -52.58 5.89
CA THR A 232 -12.89 -51.67 5.60
C THR A 232 -13.00 -50.37 6.41
N THR A 233 -14.19 -49.75 6.42
CA THR A 233 -14.47 -48.54 7.22
C THR A 233 -14.19 -48.76 8.70
N GLN A 234 -14.70 -49.86 9.27
CA GLN A 234 -14.53 -50.17 10.69
C GLN A 234 -13.06 -50.39 11.04
N LYS A 235 -12.29 -51.04 10.17
CA LYS A 235 -10.85 -51.24 10.35
C LYS A 235 -10.07 -49.94 10.30
N GLN A 236 -10.34 -49.08 9.32
CA GLN A 236 -9.70 -47.76 9.21
C GLN A 236 -10.05 -46.85 10.39
N LEU A 237 -11.32 -46.83 10.82
CA LEU A 237 -11.78 -46.07 11.97
C LEU A 237 -11.11 -46.56 13.27
N ALA A 238 -11.02 -47.88 13.46
CA ALA A 238 -10.34 -48.46 14.62
C ALA A 238 -8.83 -48.12 14.63
N LEU A 239 -8.17 -48.10 13.47
CA LEU A 239 -6.79 -47.71 13.36
C LEU A 239 -6.58 -46.23 13.72
N ALA A 240 -7.41 -45.33 13.19
CA ALA A 240 -7.34 -43.90 13.51
C ALA A 240 -7.58 -43.65 15.01
N ALA A 241 -8.53 -44.36 15.63
CA ALA A 241 -8.74 -44.29 17.08
C ALA A 241 -7.54 -44.81 17.91
N ALA A 242 -6.75 -45.73 17.36
CA ALA A 242 -5.60 -46.31 18.03
C ALA A 242 -4.28 -45.53 17.82
N ARG A 243 -4.22 -44.60 16.85
CA ARG A 243 -3.00 -43.90 16.44
C ARG A 243 -3.22 -42.39 16.37
N ALA A 244 -2.57 -41.65 17.27
CA ALA A 244 -2.68 -40.18 17.35
C ALA A 244 -2.13 -39.42 16.13
N ASP A 245 -1.41 -40.11 15.23
CA ASP A 245 -0.89 -39.58 13.98
C ASP A 245 -1.77 -39.90 12.76
N ILE A 246 -2.99 -40.45 12.98
CA ILE A 246 -3.95 -40.81 11.94
C ILE A 246 -5.34 -40.22 12.27
N GLY A 247 -5.88 -39.44 11.34
CA GLY A 247 -7.22 -38.85 11.41
C GLY A 247 -8.24 -39.59 10.55
N PHE A 248 -9.53 -39.32 10.77
CA PHE A 248 -10.61 -40.01 10.07
C PHE A 248 -11.75 -39.06 9.69
N ALA A 249 -11.81 -38.67 8.42
CA ALA A 249 -12.86 -37.84 7.87
C ALA A 249 -14.11 -38.68 7.58
N GLN A 250 -15.18 -38.45 8.34
CA GLN A 250 -16.43 -39.19 8.22
C GLN A 250 -17.22 -38.80 6.95
N SER A 251 -18.03 -39.71 6.45
CA SER A 251 -18.91 -39.52 5.29
C SER A 251 -20.37 -39.24 5.64
N THR A 252 -20.67 -38.89 6.89
CA THR A 252 -22.03 -38.61 7.36
C THR A 252 -22.68 -37.50 6.51
N GLY A 253 -23.85 -37.79 5.94
CA GLY A 253 -24.60 -36.85 5.10
C GLY A 253 -24.05 -36.65 3.69
N LEU A 254 -23.08 -37.46 3.26
CA LEU A 254 -22.58 -37.46 1.88
C LEU A 254 -23.41 -38.38 1.00
N THR A 255 -23.59 -37.97 -0.25
CA THR A 255 -24.38 -38.65 -1.27
C THR A 255 -23.49 -39.53 -2.14
N VAL A 256 -23.96 -40.74 -2.38
CA VAL A 256 -23.38 -41.68 -3.35
C VAL A 256 -24.29 -41.70 -4.56
N HIS A 257 -23.76 -41.47 -5.76
CA HIS A 257 -24.56 -41.44 -6.98
C HIS A 257 -24.66 -42.83 -7.62
N ASN A 258 -25.63 -43.01 -8.52
CA ASN A 258 -25.85 -44.27 -9.25
C ASN A 258 -25.42 -44.23 -10.73
N VAL A 259 -24.65 -43.22 -11.15
CA VAL A 259 -24.34 -43.02 -12.58
C VAL A 259 -23.41 -44.09 -13.18
N ASP A 260 -22.80 -44.91 -12.33
CA ASP A 260 -21.90 -46.02 -12.66
C ASP A 260 -22.53 -47.42 -12.49
N TRP A 261 -23.84 -47.50 -12.18
CA TRP A 261 -24.61 -48.74 -11.95
C TRP A 261 -24.17 -49.60 -10.76
N ILE A 262 -23.20 -49.15 -9.95
CA ILE A 262 -22.65 -49.90 -8.82
C ILE A 262 -22.80 -49.17 -7.47
N SER A 263 -23.17 -47.88 -7.47
CA SER A 263 -23.50 -47.11 -6.24
C SER A 263 -22.37 -47.13 -5.22
N VAL A 264 -21.13 -46.90 -5.67
CA VAL A 264 -19.93 -46.92 -4.82
C VAL A 264 -19.09 -45.65 -4.88
N HIS A 265 -19.51 -44.64 -5.64
CA HIS A 265 -18.80 -43.37 -5.78
C HIS A 265 -19.61 -42.19 -5.25
N TYR A 266 -18.91 -41.30 -4.56
CA TYR A 266 -19.46 -40.01 -4.15
C TYR A 266 -19.83 -39.16 -5.37
N ASP A 267 -20.89 -38.36 -5.23
CA ASP A 267 -21.11 -37.26 -6.17
C ASP A 267 -20.09 -36.12 -5.99
N ALA A 268 -20.12 -35.16 -6.91
CA ALA A 268 -19.13 -34.10 -6.96
C ALA A 268 -19.11 -33.30 -5.64
N ASP A 269 -20.28 -32.88 -5.15
CA ASP A 269 -20.44 -32.15 -3.89
C ASP A 269 -19.86 -32.94 -2.71
N SER A 270 -20.15 -34.23 -2.66
CA SER A 270 -19.67 -35.10 -1.60
C SER A 270 -18.16 -35.32 -1.65
N LEU A 271 -17.55 -35.32 -2.85
CA LEU A 271 -16.09 -35.36 -3.00
C LEU A 271 -15.44 -34.06 -2.52
N ILE A 272 -16.06 -32.91 -2.77
CA ILE A 272 -15.60 -31.64 -2.20
C ILE A 272 -15.68 -31.69 -0.66
N ILE A 273 -16.84 -32.05 -0.12
CA ILE A 273 -17.07 -32.05 1.33
C ILE A 273 -16.17 -33.07 2.04
N ILE A 274 -15.95 -34.27 1.48
CA ILE A 274 -15.01 -35.22 2.09
C ILE A 274 -13.58 -34.68 2.07
N GLY A 275 -13.17 -33.97 1.00
CA GLY A 275 -11.90 -33.26 0.93
C GLY A 275 -11.75 -32.19 2.02
N GLU A 276 -12.78 -31.38 2.25
CA GLU A 276 -12.83 -30.40 3.34
C GLU A 276 -12.70 -31.09 4.71
N ARG A 277 -13.43 -32.18 4.94
CA ARG A 277 -13.32 -32.94 6.19
C ARG A 277 -11.92 -33.52 6.38
N MET A 278 -11.28 -34.00 5.32
CA MET A 278 -9.90 -34.47 5.38
C MET A 278 -8.92 -33.34 5.74
N ALA A 279 -9.15 -32.12 5.25
CA ALA A 279 -8.39 -30.94 5.64
C ALA A 279 -8.60 -30.60 7.12
N SER A 280 -9.83 -30.69 7.63
CA SER A 280 -10.14 -30.48 9.05
C SER A 280 -9.39 -31.46 9.97
N GLU A 281 -9.35 -32.73 9.59
CA GLU A 281 -8.57 -33.75 10.31
C GLU A 281 -7.06 -33.46 10.24
N ALA A 282 -6.54 -33.10 9.07
CA ALA A 282 -5.12 -32.75 8.92
C ALA A 282 -4.71 -31.54 9.76
N MET A 283 -5.59 -30.54 9.90
CA MET A 283 -5.37 -29.42 10.82
C MET A 283 -5.35 -29.88 12.29
N THR A 284 -6.31 -30.72 12.69
CA THR A 284 -6.43 -31.24 14.07
C THR A 284 -5.21 -32.07 14.47
N LEU A 285 -4.67 -32.86 13.54
CA LEU A 285 -3.47 -33.64 13.74
C LEU A 285 -2.19 -32.79 13.86
N GLY A 286 -2.23 -31.49 13.52
CA GLY A 286 -1.05 -30.64 13.47
C GLY A 286 -0.05 -31.12 12.41
N VAL A 287 -0.56 -31.41 11.20
CA VAL A 287 0.24 -31.86 10.05
C VAL A 287 1.03 -30.69 9.44
N LEU A 288 0.40 -29.53 9.39
CA LEU A 288 1.05 -28.27 9.02
C LEU A 288 1.55 -27.59 10.31
N PRO A 289 2.61 -26.77 10.25
CA PRO A 289 2.94 -25.91 11.38
C PRO A 289 1.69 -25.09 11.74
N GLU A 290 1.52 -24.79 13.04
CA GLU A 290 0.51 -23.83 13.48
C GLU A 290 0.61 -22.59 12.60
N LEU A 291 -0.37 -22.41 11.71
CA LEU A 291 -0.54 -21.17 11.02
C LEU A 291 -1.26 -20.19 11.92
N PRO A 292 -1.24 -18.89 11.61
CA PRO A 292 -1.77 -17.88 12.50
C PRO A 292 -3.28 -17.98 12.40
N LEU A 293 -3.90 -19.03 12.94
CA LEU A 293 -5.21 -18.89 13.52
C LEU A 293 -5.01 -18.00 14.75
N PRO A 294 -6.00 -17.15 15.06
CA PRO A 294 -5.96 -16.44 16.32
C PRO A 294 -5.89 -17.50 17.41
N ASN A 295 -5.00 -17.30 18.39
CA ASN A 295 -4.75 -18.34 19.39
C ASN A 295 -6.07 -18.76 20.01
N GLN A 296 -6.41 -20.04 19.95
CA GLN A 296 -7.73 -20.52 20.36
C GLN A 296 -7.82 -20.78 21.88
N THR A 297 -6.67 -20.74 22.56
CA THR A 297 -6.60 -20.81 24.02
C THR A 297 -7.33 -19.61 24.60
N ASN A 298 -8.27 -19.88 25.50
CA ASN A 298 -9.05 -18.85 26.19
C ASN A 298 -9.99 -18.01 25.29
N LEU A 299 -10.27 -18.46 24.06
CA LEU A 299 -11.24 -17.81 23.16
C LEU A 299 -12.69 -18.11 23.59
N PHE A 300 -13.39 -17.09 24.06
CA PHE A 300 -14.75 -17.15 24.58
C PHE A 300 -15.82 -17.15 23.50
N ALA A 301 -15.64 -16.35 22.44
CA ALA A 301 -16.56 -16.22 21.33
C ALA A 301 -15.83 -15.68 20.09
N TRP A 302 -16.17 -16.19 18.91
CA TRP A 302 -15.57 -15.76 17.65
C TRP A 302 -16.63 -15.58 16.55
N PHE A 303 -16.75 -14.35 16.06
CA PHE A 303 -17.58 -14.00 14.92
C PHE A 303 -16.74 -13.87 13.66
N ARG A 304 -17.24 -14.44 12.55
CA ARG A 304 -16.68 -14.29 11.21
C ARG A 304 -17.75 -13.90 10.20
N GLY A 305 -17.57 -12.78 9.49
CA GLY A 305 -18.57 -12.23 8.58
C GLY A 305 -18.92 -13.15 7.40
N ASP A 306 -17.98 -13.97 6.94
CA ASP A 306 -18.15 -14.98 5.88
C ASP A 306 -18.88 -16.25 6.33
N HIS A 307 -18.85 -16.57 7.62
CA HIS A 307 -19.59 -17.70 8.20
C HIS A 307 -20.88 -17.27 8.92
N GLY A 308 -21.00 -15.99 9.28
CA GLY A 308 -21.77 -15.53 10.45
C GLY A 308 -23.07 -14.77 10.17
N VAL A 309 -23.58 -14.78 8.94
CA VAL A 309 -24.90 -14.19 8.63
C VAL A 309 -25.75 -15.20 7.87
N VAL A 310 -26.91 -15.53 8.42
CA VAL A 310 -27.88 -16.40 7.75
C VAL A 310 -28.87 -15.52 6.98
N PRO A 311 -29.08 -15.75 5.66
CA PRO A 311 -30.07 -15.02 4.89
C PRO A 311 -31.49 -15.44 5.32
N THR A 312 -32.00 -14.81 6.37
CA THR A 312 -33.42 -14.84 6.74
C THR A 312 -34.03 -13.46 6.46
N SER A 313 -35.36 -13.35 6.46
CA SER A 313 -36.09 -12.07 6.33
C SER A 313 -35.72 -11.00 7.39
N SER A 314 -34.89 -11.37 8.37
CA SER A 314 -34.37 -10.53 9.46
C SER A 314 -32.85 -10.28 9.40
N SER A 315 -32.11 -10.83 8.42
CA SER A 315 -30.63 -10.71 8.32
C SER A 315 -29.90 -11.03 9.63
N THR A 316 -30.10 -12.25 10.16
CA THR A 316 -29.58 -12.66 11.47
C THR A 316 -28.05 -12.79 11.47
N VAL A 317 -27.38 -12.12 12.42
CA VAL A 317 -25.94 -12.35 12.72
C VAL A 317 -25.84 -13.55 13.68
N ALA A 318 -25.63 -14.74 13.12
CA ALA A 318 -25.66 -16.03 13.82
C ALA A 318 -24.44 -16.89 13.45
N ARG A 319 -24.13 -17.94 14.21
CA ARG A 319 -22.96 -18.83 14.04
C ARG A 319 -21.65 -18.24 14.58
N TRP A 320 -21.67 -17.81 15.83
CA TRP A 320 -20.41 -17.56 16.56
C TRP A 320 -19.74 -18.90 16.92
N ASP A 321 -18.48 -19.08 16.52
CA ASP A 321 -17.70 -20.26 16.92
C ASP A 321 -17.34 -20.16 18.41
N ASN A 322 -17.56 -21.25 19.14
CA ASN A 322 -17.32 -21.35 20.57
C ASN A 322 -16.35 -22.51 20.85
N ILE A 323 -15.10 -22.17 21.16
CA ILE A 323 -14.04 -23.19 21.33
C ILE A 323 -13.92 -23.63 22.80
N LEU A 324 -14.36 -22.81 23.76
CA LEU A 324 -14.13 -23.05 25.19
C LEU A 324 -15.26 -23.80 25.91
N THR A 325 -16.53 -23.62 25.51
CA THR A 325 -17.68 -24.14 26.29
C THR A 325 -18.69 -24.97 25.49
N GLY A 326 -18.55 -25.09 24.17
CA GLY A 326 -19.42 -25.91 23.32
C GLY A 326 -20.90 -25.50 23.25
N ALA A 327 -21.27 -24.32 23.76
CA ALA A 327 -22.65 -23.83 23.81
C ALA A 327 -23.01 -22.98 22.58
N THR A 328 -24.19 -23.22 21.99
CA THR A 328 -24.67 -22.62 20.73
C THR A 328 -25.46 -21.31 20.87
N ASN A 329 -25.58 -20.74 22.07
CA ASN A 329 -26.54 -19.65 22.31
C ASN A 329 -25.98 -18.22 22.19
N ARG A 330 -24.75 -18.03 21.71
CA ARG A 330 -24.10 -16.69 21.66
C ARG A 330 -24.39 -15.85 20.42
N ASP A 331 -25.36 -16.28 19.63
CA ASP A 331 -25.81 -15.55 18.44
C ASP A 331 -26.45 -14.20 18.81
N MET A 332 -26.25 -13.22 17.94
CA MET A 332 -26.76 -11.86 18.07
C MET A 332 -28.11 -11.77 17.36
N THR A 333 -29.10 -12.43 17.95
CA THR A 333 -30.41 -12.70 17.33
C THR A 333 -31.41 -11.56 17.43
N GLN A 334 -31.14 -10.53 18.25
CA GLN A 334 -32.01 -9.38 18.40
C GLN A 334 -31.47 -8.21 17.57
N ILE A 335 -32.32 -7.60 16.74
CA ILE A 335 -31.90 -6.63 15.72
C ILE A 335 -32.83 -5.41 15.77
N VAL A 336 -32.24 -4.23 15.65
CA VAL A 336 -32.94 -2.97 15.36
C VAL A 336 -32.42 -2.46 14.02
N GLY A 337 -33.31 -2.03 13.12
CA GLY A 337 -32.94 -1.70 11.74
C GLY A 337 -32.58 -2.93 10.89
N THR A 338 -31.90 -2.73 9.76
CA THR A 338 -31.52 -3.80 8.82
C THR A 338 -30.02 -3.73 8.49
N PRO A 339 -29.15 -4.30 9.34
CA PRO A 339 -27.73 -4.43 9.02
C PRO A 339 -27.54 -5.20 7.71
N MET A 340 -26.57 -4.78 6.90
CA MET A 340 -26.38 -5.33 5.55
C MET A 340 -25.20 -6.30 5.51
N LEU A 341 -25.43 -7.51 5.00
CA LEU A 341 -24.31 -8.37 4.58
C LEU A 341 -23.75 -7.81 3.27
N THR A 342 -22.50 -7.39 3.30
CA THR A 342 -21.79 -6.81 2.16
C THR A 342 -20.51 -7.60 1.91
N ASN A 343 -19.95 -7.52 0.70
CA ASN A 343 -18.64 -8.10 0.40
C ASN A 343 -17.70 -7.02 -0.16
N SER A 344 -16.39 -7.29 -0.09
CA SER A 344 -15.37 -6.48 -0.75
C SER A 344 -14.33 -7.37 -1.42
N SER A 345 -13.77 -6.88 -2.53
CA SER A 345 -12.58 -7.43 -3.17
C SER A 345 -11.34 -6.95 -2.41
N PHE A 346 -10.66 -7.86 -1.72
CA PHE A 346 -9.31 -7.65 -1.19
C PHE A 346 -8.26 -8.09 -2.26
N LEU A 347 -6.96 -7.87 -2.04
CA LEU A 347 -5.92 -8.19 -3.04
C LEU A 347 -5.64 -9.70 -3.22
N SER A 348 -6.19 -10.57 -2.37
CA SER A 348 -6.37 -11.97 -2.77
C SER A 348 -7.60 -12.04 -3.66
N ALA A 349 -7.64 -12.92 -4.66
CA ALA A 349 -8.82 -13.13 -5.51
C ALA A 349 -10.05 -13.69 -4.74
N THR A 350 -10.19 -13.42 -3.45
CA THR A 350 -11.18 -13.94 -2.51
C THR A 350 -12.05 -12.79 -2.00
N GLN A 351 -13.33 -12.77 -2.38
CA GLN A 351 -14.32 -11.89 -1.75
C GLN A 351 -14.57 -12.36 -0.31
N ARG A 352 -14.51 -11.46 0.67
CA ARG A 352 -14.89 -11.73 2.07
C ARG A 352 -16.17 -10.96 2.41
N ASN A 353 -17.07 -11.60 3.15
CA ASN A 353 -18.32 -10.96 3.61
C ASN A 353 -18.12 -10.28 4.96
N PHE A 354 -18.74 -9.13 5.17
CA PHE A 354 -18.77 -8.41 6.45
C PHE A 354 -20.15 -7.82 6.70
N VAL A 355 -20.41 -7.46 7.96
CA VAL A 355 -21.67 -6.82 8.37
C VAL A 355 -21.49 -5.32 8.36
N ARG A 356 -22.35 -4.62 7.62
CA ARG A 356 -22.38 -3.17 7.53
C ARG A 356 -23.52 -2.59 8.34
N PHE A 357 -23.19 -1.56 9.11
CA PHE A 357 -24.10 -0.67 9.81
C PHE A 357 -23.99 0.73 9.21
N ASP A 358 -25.12 1.32 8.83
CA ASP A 358 -25.17 2.64 8.16
C ASP A 358 -25.14 3.84 9.13
N GLY A 359 -25.24 3.59 10.44
CA GLY A 359 -25.31 4.63 11.47
C GLY A 359 -26.69 5.28 11.64
N VAL A 360 -27.74 4.73 11.03
CA VAL A 360 -29.10 5.30 11.00
C VAL A 360 -30.11 4.37 11.69
N GLY A 361 -29.82 3.99 12.94
CA GLY A 361 -30.74 3.18 13.73
C GLY A 361 -30.50 1.67 13.71
N GLN A 362 -29.37 1.22 13.15
CA GLN A 362 -29.04 -0.19 12.99
C GLN A 362 -28.18 -0.75 14.13
N SER A 363 -28.60 -1.86 14.73
CA SER A 363 -27.81 -2.56 15.76
C SER A 363 -28.19 -4.03 15.86
N THR A 364 -27.28 -4.84 16.40
CA THR A 364 -27.57 -6.23 16.77
C THR A 364 -27.15 -6.48 18.21
N TRP A 365 -27.87 -7.36 18.90
CA TRP A 365 -27.55 -7.70 20.28
C TRP A 365 -28.04 -9.08 20.73
N SER A 366 -27.50 -9.51 21.86
CA SER A 366 -27.92 -10.71 22.58
C SER A 366 -27.93 -10.43 24.09
N SER A 367 -28.97 -10.95 24.76
CA SER A 367 -29.10 -10.81 26.21
C SER A 367 -28.01 -11.62 26.92
N SER A 368 -27.69 -11.25 28.15
CA SER A 368 -26.70 -11.99 28.93
C SER A 368 -27.09 -13.43 29.25
N ALA A 369 -28.38 -13.76 29.24
CA ALA A 369 -28.85 -15.14 29.36
C ALA A 369 -28.42 -16.02 28.17
N ASN A 370 -28.32 -15.42 26.98
CA ASN A 370 -27.96 -16.11 25.75
C ASN A 370 -26.45 -15.97 25.46
N PHE A 371 -25.94 -14.74 25.52
CA PHE A 371 -24.55 -14.42 25.24
C PHE A 371 -23.60 -14.78 26.38
N GLY A 372 -24.04 -14.91 27.62
CA GLY A 372 -23.19 -15.19 28.79
C GLY A 372 -22.48 -13.98 29.42
N PHE A 373 -21.56 -14.26 30.36
CA PHE A 373 -20.87 -13.27 31.21
C PHE A 373 -19.36 -13.51 31.32
N LEU A 374 -18.57 -12.43 31.33
CA LEU A 374 -17.15 -12.37 31.70
C LEU A 374 -16.93 -11.31 32.78
N ASN A 375 -16.92 -11.75 34.03
CA ASN A 375 -16.70 -10.87 35.20
C ASN A 375 -15.22 -10.75 35.60
N THR A 376 -14.32 -11.31 34.81
CA THR A 376 -12.86 -11.31 35.04
C THR A 376 -12.14 -10.48 33.98
N ALA A 377 -10.82 -10.67 33.83
CA ALA A 377 -10.10 -10.10 32.71
C ALA A 377 -10.75 -10.54 31.38
N ARG A 378 -10.82 -9.64 30.40
CA ARG A 378 -11.28 -9.96 29.04
C ARG A 378 -10.58 -9.11 28.00
N THR A 379 -10.50 -9.61 26.79
CA THR A 379 -10.07 -8.83 25.64
C THR A 379 -11.06 -8.99 24.50
N VAL A 380 -11.44 -7.89 23.88
CA VAL A 380 -12.28 -7.87 22.67
C VAL A 380 -11.45 -7.36 21.51
N VAL A 381 -11.30 -8.17 20.48
CA VAL A 381 -10.56 -7.85 19.25
C VAL A 381 -11.54 -7.71 18.10
N PHE A 382 -11.42 -6.62 17.33
CA PHE A 382 -12.22 -6.38 16.13
C PHE A 382 -11.32 -6.24 14.91
N ALA A 383 -11.73 -6.85 13.80
CA ALA A 383 -11.47 -6.30 12.49
C ALA A 383 -12.69 -5.43 12.11
N ALA A 384 -12.53 -4.11 12.10
CA ALA A 384 -13.62 -3.18 11.83
C ALA A 384 -13.15 -1.96 11.03
N ARG A 385 -14.07 -1.33 10.30
CA ARG A 385 -13.86 -0.06 9.59
C ARG A 385 -14.97 0.91 9.95
N VAL A 386 -14.66 2.10 10.47
CA VAL A 386 -15.67 3.14 10.71
C VAL A 386 -15.89 3.94 9.44
N ASN A 387 -17.13 4.06 8.99
CA ASN A 387 -17.49 4.65 7.69
C ASN A 387 -18.09 6.06 7.80
N GLY A 388 -18.64 6.44 8.96
CA GLY A 388 -19.35 7.71 9.13
C GLY A 388 -18.72 8.63 10.18
N SER A 389 -18.99 9.93 10.05
CA SER A 389 -18.43 10.95 10.92
C SER A 389 -19.16 11.14 12.25
N ALA A 390 -20.34 10.52 12.40
CA ALA A 390 -21.15 10.61 13.60
C ALA A 390 -20.51 9.88 14.80
N ASP A 391 -20.84 10.38 15.99
CA ASP A 391 -20.54 9.69 17.24
C ASP A 391 -21.40 8.42 17.36
N GLY A 392 -20.85 7.36 17.91
CA GLY A 392 -21.54 6.07 18.00
C GLY A 392 -20.74 5.02 18.74
N PHE A 393 -21.38 3.90 19.07
CA PHE A 393 -20.73 2.80 19.80
C PHE A 393 -20.30 1.72 18.81
N LEU A 394 -19.05 1.25 18.93
CA LEU A 394 -18.63 0.05 18.24
C LEU A 394 -19.23 -1.17 18.94
N PHE A 395 -19.08 -1.24 20.27
CA PHE A 395 -19.75 -2.24 21.09
C PHE A 395 -20.04 -1.72 22.49
N ASP A 396 -21.03 -2.34 23.13
CA ASP A 396 -21.37 -2.15 24.53
C ASP A 396 -21.71 -3.51 25.17
N GLY A 397 -21.35 -3.67 26.45
CA GLY A 397 -21.93 -4.75 27.25
C GLY A 397 -23.41 -4.42 27.50
N SER A 398 -24.29 -5.43 27.48
CA SER A 398 -25.74 -5.16 27.49
C SER A 398 -26.17 -4.27 28.66
N THR A 399 -27.15 -3.39 28.39
CA THR A 399 -27.59 -2.25 29.22
C THR A 399 -28.01 -2.57 30.67
N GLY A 400 -28.06 -3.84 31.07
CA GLY A 400 -28.43 -4.27 32.41
C GLY A 400 -27.40 -5.12 33.15
N SER A 401 -26.27 -5.51 32.54
CA SER A 401 -25.49 -6.63 33.09
C SER A 401 -23.96 -6.59 32.94
N GLY A 402 -23.39 -5.54 32.33
CA GLY A 402 -21.93 -5.25 32.35
C GLY A 402 -21.56 -4.18 31.31
N MET A 403 -20.57 -3.31 31.55
CA MET A 403 -20.35 -2.08 30.75
C MET A 403 -18.91 -1.90 30.26
N SER A 404 -18.27 -2.97 29.76
CA SER A 404 -17.06 -2.80 28.94
C SER A 404 -17.49 -2.25 27.59
N ARG A 405 -16.98 -1.09 27.18
CA ARG A 405 -17.43 -0.44 25.95
C ARG A 405 -16.29 0.22 25.18
N ALA A 406 -16.52 0.36 23.88
CA ALA A 406 -15.74 1.21 22.99
C ALA A 406 -16.68 2.03 22.09
N GLN A 407 -16.43 3.33 22.03
CA GLN A 407 -17.23 4.28 21.27
C GLN A 407 -16.35 5.29 20.53
N VAL A 408 -16.93 5.95 19.54
CA VAL A 408 -16.41 7.14 18.90
C VAL A 408 -17.17 8.34 19.44
N ARG A 409 -16.42 9.32 19.95
CA ARG A 409 -16.95 10.60 20.36
C ARG A 409 -15.97 11.72 20.01
N THR A 410 -16.49 12.81 19.44
CA THR A 410 -15.68 14.00 19.12
C THR A 410 -14.41 13.65 18.34
N ASN A 411 -14.54 12.81 17.31
CA ASN A 411 -13.44 12.29 16.46
C ASN A 411 -12.36 11.46 17.19
N THR A 412 -12.62 11.00 18.41
CA THR A 412 -11.71 10.14 19.17
C THR A 412 -12.37 8.83 19.55
N TRP A 413 -11.60 7.74 19.49
CA TRP A 413 -11.93 6.49 20.16
C TRP A 413 -11.89 6.71 21.67
N GLN A 414 -12.94 6.28 22.35
CA GLN A 414 -13.03 6.24 23.79
C GLN A 414 -13.31 4.79 24.21
N ALA A 415 -12.64 4.35 25.27
CA ALA A 415 -12.85 3.04 25.87
C ALA A 415 -12.95 3.20 27.38
N GLY A 416 -13.77 2.37 28.03
CA GLY A 416 -14.01 2.49 29.46
C GLY A 416 -14.79 1.32 30.04
N VAL A 417 -14.87 1.33 31.37
CA VAL A 417 -15.83 0.55 32.15
C VAL A 417 -16.77 1.54 32.84
N GLN A 418 -18.01 1.12 33.12
CA GLN A 418 -18.99 1.97 33.78
C GLN A 418 -19.84 1.14 34.76
N PRO A 419 -20.53 1.79 35.72
CA PRO A 419 -21.34 1.11 36.72
C PRO A 419 -22.75 0.79 36.19
N GLY A 420 -23.16 -0.50 36.27
CA GLY A 420 -24.52 -0.94 35.94
C GLY A 420 -25.47 -1.01 37.15
N PRO A 421 -26.81 -0.90 36.96
CA PRO A 421 -27.49 -0.53 35.73
C PRO A 421 -27.46 0.99 35.54
N ALA A 422 -27.09 1.46 34.34
CA ALA A 422 -27.09 2.88 34.04
C ALA A 422 -28.54 3.40 33.95
N SER A 423 -29.08 3.86 35.07
CA SER A 423 -30.28 4.69 35.06
C SER A 423 -29.97 5.98 34.27
N THR A 424 -30.61 6.11 33.12
CA THR A 424 -30.99 7.40 32.48
C THR A 424 -29.91 8.37 31.97
N SER A 425 -28.66 7.98 31.70
CA SER A 425 -27.65 8.90 31.12
C SER A 425 -26.66 8.26 30.13
N GLY A 426 -27.22 7.50 29.18
CA GLY A 426 -26.53 6.53 28.29
C GLY A 426 -25.48 6.98 27.25
N PRO A 427 -24.91 8.20 27.26
CA PRO A 427 -23.70 8.45 26.49
C PRO A 427 -22.62 9.22 27.27
N ASN A 428 -22.29 8.83 28.50
CA ASN A 428 -21.15 9.44 29.19
C ASN A 428 -19.85 9.24 28.38
N PRO A 429 -18.97 10.26 28.30
CA PRO A 429 -17.67 10.08 27.67
C PRO A 429 -16.84 9.08 28.48
N ASP A 430 -16.08 8.24 27.79
CA ASP A 430 -15.00 7.47 28.43
C ASP A 430 -13.65 8.13 28.13
N THR A 431 -12.59 7.55 28.68
CA THR A 431 -11.22 8.01 28.43
C THR A 431 -10.90 7.93 26.94
N ALA A 432 -10.46 9.06 26.37
CA ALA A 432 -9.98 9.13 24.99
C ALA A 432 -8.68 8.32 24.85
N THR A 433 -8.59 7.56 23.76
CA THR A 433 -7.47 6.62 23.53
C THR A 433 -6.71 6.89 22.25
N ALA A 434 -7.40 7.18 21.14
CA ALA A 434 -6.79 7.47 19.84
C ALA A 434 -7.72 8.29 18.96
N SER A 435 -7.19 8.97 17.93
CA SER A 435 -8.01 9.58 16.89
C SER A 435 -8.74 8.52 16.06
N ARG A 436 -9.96 8.82 15.62
CA ARG A 436 -10.73 7.96 14.70
C ARG A 436 -10.18 8.06 13.28
N ALA A 437 -9.92 6.91 12.65
CA ALA A 437 -9.74 6.81 11.21
C ALA A 437 -11.09 6.48 10.52
N LEU A 438 -11.35 7.08 9.36
CA LEU A 438 -12.55 6.82 8.56
C LEU A 438 -12.20 6.02 7.31
N GLY A 439 -13.05 5.07 6.94
CA GLY A 439 -12.97 4.34 5.68
C GLY A 439 -11.82 3.33 5.60
N ILE A 440 -11.11 3.08 6.71
CA ILE A 440 -9.96 2.16 6.77
C ILE A 440 -10.29 0.99 7.72
N TRP A 441 -9.99 -0.23 7.30
CA TRP A 441 -10.02 -1.40 8.18
C TRP A 441 -8.92 -1.28 9.23
N GLN A 442 -9.26 -1.52 10.49
CA GLN A 442 -8.33 -1.48 11.62
C GLN A 442 -8.56 -2.69 12.50
N ILE A 443 -7.46 -3.24 13.02
CA ILE A 443 -7.49 -4.27 14.04
C ILE A 443 -7.45 -3.58 15.40
N HIS A 444 -8.59 -3.51 16.07
CA HIS A 444 -8.70 -2.95 17.41
C HIS A 444 -8.62 -4.07 18.45
N GLU A 445 -7.77 -3.91 19.47
CA GLU A 445 -7.77 -4.75 20.66
C GLU A 445 -8.10 -3.89 21.88
N PHE A 446 -9.20 -4.20 22.57
CA PHE A 446 -9.57 -3.59 23.84
C PHE A 446 -9.39 -4.63 24.96
N SER A 447 -8.35 -4.48 25.76
CA SER A 447 -8.08 -5.35 26.90
C SER A 447 -8.52 -4.70 28.20
N TYR A 448 -9.14 -5.49 29.07
CA TYR A 448 -9.68 -5.09 30.36
C TYR A 448 -9.20 -6.07 31.43
N THR A 449 -8.16 -5.72 32.18
CA THR A 449 -7.53 -6.57 33.21
C THR A 449 -7.89 -6.06 34.60
N LEU A 450 -8.54 -6.89 35.42
CA LEU A 450 -8.91 -6.50 36.79
C LEU A 450 -7.66 -6.34 37.68
N THR A 451 -7.69 -5.30 38.52
CA THR A 451 -6.67 -4.99 39.53
C THR A 451 -7.33 -4.77 40.89
N ASN A 452 -6.54 -4.60 41.95
CA ASN A 452 -7.07 -4.31 43.30
C ASN A 452 -7.76 -2.93 43.41
N SER A 453 -7.55 -2.04 42.45
CA SER A 453 -7.99 -0.63 42.49
C SER A 453 -8.89 -0.23 41.33
N GLY A 454 -9.30 -1.18 40.48
CA GLY A 454 -10.08 -0.89 39.26
C GLY A 454 -9.74 -1.85 38.11
N THR A 455 -10.12 -1.49 36.88
CA THR A 455 -9.80 -2.22 35.65
C THR A 455 -8.71 -1.51 34.86
N GLN A 456 -7.59 -2.18 34.61
CA GLN A 456 -6.58 -1.72 33.66
C GLN A 456 -7.11 -1.90 32.24
N ILE A 457 -7.22 -0.80 31.49
CA ILE A 457 -7.71 -0.80 30.12
C ILE A 457 -6.54 -0.49 29.18
N ARG A 458 -6.37 -1.34 28.17
CA ARG A 458 -5.43 -1.12 27.07
C ARG A 458 -6.17 -1.12 25.75
N HIS A 459 -5.88 -0.13 24.92
CA HIS A 459 -6.36 -0.09 23.55
C HIS A 459 -5.15 -0.22 22.62
N TRP A 460 -5.22 -1.19 21.71
CA TRP A 460 -4.25 -1.34 20.62
C TRP A 460 -4.92 -1.17 19.28
N ILE A 461 -4.21 -0.56 18.34
CA ILE A 461 -4.62 -0.44 16.94
C ILE A 461 -3.50 -1.04 16.09
N ASN A 462 -3.82 -2.03 15.26
CA ASN A 462 -2.89 -2.71 14.36
C ASN A 462 -1.61 -3.18 15.08
N GLY A 463 -1.73 -3.69 16.31
CA GLY A 463 -0.61 -4.17 17.12
C GLY A 463 0.19 -3.09 17.85
N THR A 464 -0.17 -1.82 17.74
CA THR A 464 0.44 -0.72 18.49
C THR A 464 -0.43 -0.33 19.67
N ASN A 465 0.13 -0.26 20.88
CA ASN A 465 -0.60 0.22 22.05
C ASN A 465 -0.80 1.73 21.91
N VAL A 466 -2.04 2.18 21.85
CA VAL A 466 -2.40 3.60 21.72
C VAL A 466 -2.87 4.20 23.03
N ALA A 467 -3.28 3.36 23.99
CA ALA A 467 -3.62 3.81 25.34
C ALA A 467 -3.43 2.69 26.37
N ASP A 468 -3.03 3.09 27.58
CA ASP A 468 -2.91 2.23 28.76
C ASP A 468 -3.27 3.06 30.00
N PHE A 469 -4.44 2.80 30.61
CA PHE A 469 -4.93 3.58 31.76
C PHE A 469 -5.81 2.74 32.71
N LEU A 470 -5.90 3.18 33.96
CA LEU A 470 -6.73 2.54 34.98
C LEU A 470 -8.10 3.22 35.06
N ASP A 471 -9.16 2.43 34.93
CA ASP A 471 -10.54 2.82 35.21
C ASP A 471 -10.92 2.35 36.62
N SER A 472 -11.61 3.17 37.41
CA SER A 472 -11.98 2.80 38.78
C SER A 472 -13.05 1.72 38.86
N ASP A 473 -13.82 1.50 37.80
CA ASP A 473 -14.88 0.49 37.77
C ASP A 473 -14.35 -0.91 37.42
N THR A 474 -15.05 -1.94 37.90
CA THR A 474 -14.64 -3.36 37.75
C THR A 474 -15.69 -4.24 37.08
N ASN A 475 -16.70 -3.65 36.46
CA ASN A 475 -17.79 -4.38 35.81
C ASN A 475 -17.30 -5.23 34.63
N GLY A 476 -17.91 -6.41 34.47
CA GLY A 476 -17.60 -7.36 33.40
C GLY A 476 -18.25 -7.05 32.05
N LEU A 477 -18.10 -7.99 31.11
CA LEU A 477 -18.86 -8.03 29.87
C LEU A 477 -20.03 -9.00 30.02
N GLY A 478 -21.28 -8.51 30.00
CA GLY A 478 -22.48 -9.32 30.19
C GLY A 478 -23.52 -8.98 29.13
N GLY A 479 -23.95 -9.97 28.35
CA GLY A 479 -24.65 -9.68 27.08
C GLY A 479 -23.74 -8.90 26.11
N TYR A 480 -24.19 -8.68 24.89
CA TYR A 480 -23.36 -7.99 23.90
C TYR A 480 -24.23 -7.22 22.91
N ILE A 481 -23.85 -5.98 22.63
CA ILE A 481 -24.49 -5.11 21.63
C ILE A 481 -23.42 -4.64 20.65
N LEU A 482 -23.71 -4.69 19.37
CA LEU A 482 -22.85 -4.24 18.28
C LEU A 482 -23.44 -2.99 17.59
N ALA A 483 -22.56 -2.06 17.23
CA ALA A 483 -22.81 -0.85 16.44
C ALA A 483 -23.79 0.19 17.04
N ALA A 484 -24.28 0.00 18.27
CA ALA A 484 -25.07 1.03 18.93
C ALA A 484 -25.11 0.95 20.45
N ASN A 485 -25.39 2.09 21.07
CA ASN A 485 -26.10 2.14 22.34
C ASN A 485 -27.58 2.42 22.03
N VAL A 486 -28.41 1.38 22.04
CA VAL A 486 -29.83 1.47 21.66
C VAL A 486 -30.60 2.41 22.59
N GLN A 487 -30.27 2.44 23.87
CA GLN A 487 -30.95 3.29 24.85
C GLN A 487 -30.70 4.78 24.60
N ALA A 488 -29.47 5.14 24.20
CA ALA A 488 -29.09 6.51 23.87
C ALA A 488 -29.31 6.88 22.40
N GLN A 489 -29.81 5.94 21.58
CA GLN A 489 -30.01 6.10 20.13
C GLN A 489 -28.73 6.59 19.42
N ARG A 490 -27.56 6.08 19.82
CA ARG A 490 -26.26 6.40 19.20
C ARG A 490 -25.76 5.22 18.40
N PHE A 491 -25.81 5.33 17.08
CA PHE A 491 -25.49 4.28 16.12
C PHE A 491 -24.22 4.62 15.37
N LEU A 492 -23.24 3.71 15.37
CA LEU A 492 -21.98 3.90 14.65
C LEU A 492 -22.14 3.38 13.22
N ALA A 493 -21.82 4.22 12.23
CA ALA A 493 -21.66 3.76 10.86
C ALA A 493 -20.33 3.00 10.74
N CYS A 494 -20.36 1.68 10.65
CA CYS A 494 -19.16 0.84 10.56
C CYS A 494 -19.40 -0.47 9.78
N ASP A 495 -18.31 -1.03 9.28
CA ASP A 495 -18.22 -2.40 8.79
C ASP A 495 -17.50 -3.25 9.84
N VAL A 496 -18.00 -4.45 10.09
CA VAL A 496 -17.43 -5.40 11.05
C VAL A 496 -17.20 -6.73 10.34
N GLY A 497 -15.93 -7.11 10.27
CA GLY A 497 -15.47 -8.30 9.57
C GLY A 497 -15.36 -9.51 10.49
N GLU A 498 -14.61 -9.35 11.58
CA GLU A 498 -14.42 -10.38 12.60
C GLU A 498 -14.41 -9.79 14.00
N ILE A 499 -14.88 -10.57 14.98
CA ILE A 499 -14.83 -10.24 16.41
C ILE A 499 -14.32 -11.44 17.18
N LEU A 500 -13.29 -11.25 18.01
CA LEU A 500 -12.77 -12.28 18.91
C LEU A 500 -12.84 -11.81 20.35
N ILE A 501 -13.42 -12.62 21.21
CA ILE A 501 -13.53 -12.33 22.64
C ILE A 501 -12.72 -13.36 23.40
N TYR A 502 -11.79 -12.91 24.23
CA TYR A 502 -10.93 -13.74 25.07
C TYR A 502 -11.29 -13.60 26.54
N THR A 503 -11.16 -14.69 27.30
CA THR A 503 -11.40 -14.74 28.76
C THR A 503 -10.27 -14.15 29.60
N GLY A 504 -9.34 -13.42 28.99
CA GLY A 504 -8.21 -12.76 29.65
C GLY A 504 -7.40 -11.88 28.71
N GLU A 505 -6.37 -11.23 29.25
CA GLU A 505 -5.41 -10.45 28.47
C GLU A 505 -4.55 -11.36 27.58
N LEU A 506 -4.27 -10.90 26.36
CA LEU A 506 -3.42 -11.63 25.43
C LEU A 506 -1.95 -11.50 25.83
N THR A 507 -1.25 -12.64 25.87
CA THR A 507 0.22 -12.64 25.88
C THR A 507 0.76 -12.00 24.60
N ALA A 508 2.03 -11.59 24.60
CA ALA A 508 2.66 -11.01 23.41
C ALA A 508 2.54 -11.93 22.18
N THR A 509 2.79 -13.24 22.35
CA THR A 509 2.66 -14.23 21.28
C THR A 509 1.22 -14.37 20.79
N GLN A 510 0.24 -14.43 21.71
CA GLN A 510 -1.18 -14.49 21.34
C GLN A 510 -1.60 -13.26 20.54
N ARG A 511 -1.22 -12.06 20.99
CA ARG A 511 -1.49 -10.80 20.30
C ARG A 511 -0.86 -10.79 18.91
N SER A 512 0.41 -11.16 18.80
CA SER A 512 1.10 -11.22 17.50
C SER A 512 0.42 -12.21 16.54
N ASN A 513 0.03 -13.40 17.01
CA ASN A 513 -0.63 -14.39 16.16
C ASN A 513 -2.03 -13.94 15.72
N THR A 514 -2.84 -13.41 16.65
CA THR A 514 -4.17 -12.87 16.36
C THR A 514 -4.09 -11.66 15.42
N LEU A 515 -3.09 -10.80 15.58
CA LEU A 515 -2.85 -9.67 14.69
C LEU A 515 -2.46 -10.12 13.28
N VAL A 516 -1.50 -11.05 13.16
CA VAL A 516 -1.06 -11.58 11.86
C VAL A 516 -2.23 -12.27 11.15
N TYR A 517 -3.03 -13.05 11.86
CA TYR A 517 -4.25 -13.66 11.34
C TYR A 517 -5.20 -12.60 10.76
N LEU A 518 -5.61 -11.63 11.59
CA LEU A 518 -6.62 -10.66 11.19
C LEU A 518 -6.11 -9.74 10.09
N LEU A 519 -4.84 -9.33 10.14
CA LEU A 519 -4.22 -8.58 9.04
C LEU A 519 -4.19 -9.43 7.77
N SER A 520 -3.81 -10.71 7.83
CA SER A 520 -3.78 -11.56 6.62
C SER A 520 -5.15 -11.76 5.97
N ASN A 521 -6.25 -11.60 6.73
CA ASN A 521 -7.62 -11.81 6.25
C ASN A 521 -8.40 -10.54 5.95
N TRP A 522 -8.11 -9.44 6.64
CA TRP A 522 -8.85 -8.17 6.58
C TRP A 522 -7.99 -6.98 6.15
N ALA A 523 -6.67 -7.13 6.13
CA ALA A 523 -5.79 -6.14 5.55
C ALA A 523 -5.66 -6.37 4.05
N SER A 524 -6.25 -5.46 3.28
CA SER A 524 -5.71 -5.08 1.97
C SER A 524 -4.30 -4.48 2.15
N SER A 525 -3.55 -4.29 1.06
CA SER A 525 -2.28 -3.51 0.99
C SER A 525 -2.37 -2.11 1.62
N GLU A 526 -3.56 -1.74 2.04
CA GLU A 526 -3.97 -0.47 2.58
C GLU A 526 -3.74 -0.29 4.08
N ILE A 527 -3.33 -1.34 4.79
CA ILE A 527 -3.04 -1.26 6.23
C ILE A 527 -1.55 -1.12 6.55
N ILE A 528 -0.64 -1.18 5.58
CA ILE A 528 0.74 -0.68 5.81
C ILE A 528 1.16 0.41 4.82
N THR A 529 0.51 0.58 3.66
CA THR A 529 0.62 1.81 2.87
C THR A 529 -0.61 2.02 1.98
N ASN A 530 -1.46 2.97 2.37
CA ASN A 530 -2.55 3.65 1.65
C ASN A 530 -3.87 2.89 1.34
N PRO A 531 -5.06 3.47 1.70
CA PRO A 531 -6.47 3.03 1.40
C PRO A 531 -6.72 2.68 -0.09
N PRO A 532 -7.95 2.26 -0.51
CA PRO A 532 -8.25 1.98 -1.92
C PRO A 532 -8.22 3.22 -2.81
N SER A 533 -7.46 4.27 -2.52
CA SER A 533 -7.91 5.65 -2.66
C SER A 533 -9.34 5.79 -2.10
N PRO A 534 -9.58 6.66 -1.12
CA PRO A 534 -10.91 7.25 -1.06
C PRO A 534 -11.24 7.72 -2.48
N ILE A 535 -12.51 7.77 -2.87
CA ILE A 535 -12.86 8.78 -3.87
C ILE A 535 -12.50 10.09 -3.16
N LEU A 536 -11.26 10.53 -3.35
CA LEU A 536 -10.77 11.73 -2.74
C LEU A 536 -11.70 12.81 -3.28
N PRO A 537 -12.25 13.67 -2.43
CA PRO A 537 -12.88 14.87 -2.96
C PRO A 537 -11.89 15.49 -3.95
N PRO A 538 -12.36 16.10 -5.05
CA PRO A 538 -11.48 16.68 -6.06
C PRO A 538 -10.44 17.64 -5.45
N PHE A 539 -10.68 18.11 -4.22
CA PHE A 539 -9.79 18.89 -3.39
C PHE A 539 -9.78 18.39 -1.94
N ILE A 540 -8.60 18.37 -1.32
CA ILE A 540 -8.36 18.01 0.08
C ILE A 540 -8.14 19.29 0.88
N MET A 541 -8.93 19.52 1.92
CA MET A 541 -8.73 20.64 2.84
C MET A 541 -7.49 20.41 3.70
N VAL A 542 -6.45 21.22 3.53
CA VAL A 542 -5.20 21.13 4.31
C VAL A 542 -5.26 22.06 5.52
N PHE A 543 -5.65 23.31 5.27
CA PHE A 543 -5.82 24.34 6.30
C PHE A 543 -7.18 25.01 6.18
N GLN A 544 -7.99 24.90 7.24
CA GLN A 544 -9.35 25.41 7.27
C GLN A 544 -9.45 26.61 8.21
N GLY A 545 -9.89 27.76 7.71
CA GLY A 545 -10.13 28.94 8.53
C GLY A 545 -11.14 28.68 9.65
N GLY A 546 -10.87 29.23 10.83
CA GLY A 546 -11.64 28.99 12.06
C GLY A 546 -11.24 27.72 12.82
N VAL A 547 -10.22 27.00 12.36
CA VAL A 547 -9.71 25.75 12.97
C VAL A 547 -8.25 25.94 13.40
N ASP A 548 -7.75 25.06 14.27
CA ASP A 548 -6.35 25.03 14.75
C ASP A 548 -5.87 26.34 15.42
N GLY A 549 -6.81 27.18 15.90
CA GLY A 549 -6.52 28.45 16.57
C GLY A 549 -6.42 29.67 15.64
N TYR A 550 -6.62 29.49 14.32
CA TYR A 550 -6.47 30.56 13.33
C TYR A 550 -7.80 30.94 12.69
N THR A 551 -8.00 32.23 12.46
CA THR A 551 -9.20 32.75 11.80
C THR A 551 -9.20 32.40 10.32
N CYS A 552 -8.03 32.40 9.68
CA CYS A 552 -7.87 31.94 8.31
C CYS A 552 -6.42 31.64 7.96
N PHE A 553 -6.26 30.97 6.83
CA PHE A 553 -4.97 30.60 6.28
C PHE A 553 -4.80 31.16 4.87
N ARG A 554 -3.64 31.75 4.59
CA ARG A 554 -3.33 32.40 3.31
C ARG A 554 -1.88 32.18 2.92
N ILE A 555 -1.57 32.39 1.65
CA ILE A 555 -0.20 32.39 1.12
C ILE A 555 0.47 31.00 1.17
N PRO A 556 0.00 30.05 0.35
CA PRO A 556 0.52 28.69 0.34
C PRO A 556 1.91 28.57 -0.31
N ALA A 557 2.79 27.80 0.33
CA ALA A 557 4.06 27.30 -0.18
C ALA A 557 4.09 25.76 -0.07
N ILE A 558 4.67 25.06 -1.06
CA ILE A 558 4.70 23.58 -1.06
C ILE A 558 5.97 23.04 -1.68
N VAL A 559 6.59 22.06 -1.01
CA VAL A 559 7.72 21.29 -1.56
C VAL A 559 7.55 19.81 -1.27
N THR A 560 8.05 18.98 -2.18
CA THR A 560 8.36 17.58 -1.92
C THR A 560 9.84 17.47 -1.59
N THR A 561 10.16 16.85 -0.46
CA THR A 561 11.55 16.68 0.00
C THR A 561 12.23 15.52 -0.72
N THR A 562 13.55 15.39 -0.55
CA THR A 562 14.31 14.25 -1.09
C THR A 562 13.86 12.89 -0.54
N ASN A 563 13.17 12.88 0.60
CA ASN A 563 12.59 11.67 1.20
C ASN A 563 11.15 11.39 0.73
N GLY A 564 10.57 12.25 -0.12
CA GLY A 564 9.20 12.11 -0.62
C GLY A 564 8.13 12.69 0.31
N THR A 565 8.50 13.32 1.43
CA THR A 565 7.55 14.04 2.29
C THR A 565 7.07 15.29 1.58
N VAL A 566 5.76 15.55 1.61
CA VAL A 566 5.16 16.78 1.10
C VAL A 566 4.94 17.74 2.26
N ILE A 567 5.52 18.93 2.20
CA ILE A 567 5.37 19.97 3.23
C ILE A 567 4.56 21.11 2.64
N ALA A 568 3.40 21.37 3.23
CA ALA A 568 2.58 22.54 2.95
C ALA A 568 2.78 23.57 4.05
N MET A 569 3.14 24.79 3.66
CA MET A 569 3.34 25.94 4.52
C MET A 569 2.35 27.04 4.17
N THR A 570 1.90 27.80 5.16
CA THR A 570 0.94 28.89 4.98
C THR A 570 1.02 29.87 6.16
N ASP A 571 0.46 31.06 5.99
CA ASP A 571 0.22 32.01 7.08
C ASP A 571 -0.96 31.53 7.92
N GLY A 572 -0.77 31.26 9.20
CA GLY A 572 -1.84 31.16 10.19
C GLY A 572 -2.22 32.55 10.70
N ARG A 573 -3.33 33.11 10.22
CA ARG A 573 -3.75 34.48 10.56
C ARG A 573 -4.73 34.51 11.72
N ILE A 574 -4.50 35.38 12.71
CA ILE A 574 -5.22 35.39 13.99
C ILE A 574 -6.10 36.63 14.11
N GLY A 575 -7.33 36.44 14.57
CA GLY A 575 -8.34 37.50 14.75
C GLY A 575 -8.98 38.00 13.46
N GLY A 576 -8.34 37.80 12.30
CA GLY A 576 -8.85 38.16 10.99
C GLY A 576 -7.91 37.72 9.85
N CYS A 577 -8.27 38.09 8.62
CA CYS A 577 -7.49 37.75 7.40
C CYS A 577 -6.63 38.89 6.87
N GLY A 578 -6.36 39.89 7.71
CA GLY A 578 -5.50 41.01 7.39
C GLY A 578 -4.08 40.56 7.04
N ASP A 579 -3.40 41.40 6.27
CA ASP A 579 -1.99 41.21 5.94
C ASP A 579 -1.08 41.72 7.07
N ILE A 580 0.23 41.50 6.95
CA ILE A 580 1.22 42.12 7.84
C ILE A 580 0.92 43.64 7.91
N PRO A 581 0.67 44.19 9.11
CA PRO A 581 1.23 43.75 10.38
C PRO A 581 0.22 43.15 11.38
N THR A 582 -0.82 42.44 10.92
CA THR A 582 -1.68 41.69 11.86
C THR A 582 -0.93 40.51 12.50
N PRO A 583 -1.45 39.90 13.57
CA PRO A 583 -0.95 38.62 14.09
C PRO A 583 -0.93 37.48 13.06
N LEU A 584 0.27 37.04 12.65
CA LEU A 584 0.49 35.92 11.72
C LEU A 584 1.55 34.96 12.25
N ASP A 585 1.20 33.67 12.31
CA ASP A 585 2.16 32.58 12.45
C ASP A 585 2.55 32.03 11.09
N LEU A 586 3.79 31.56 10.98
CA LEU A 586 4.18 30.68 9.89
C LEU A 586 3.98 29.24 10.34
N VAL A 587 3.11 28.51 9.66
CA VAL A 587 2.71 27.15 10.04
C VAL A 587 2.90 26.16 8.90
N ILE A 588 3.09 24.88 9.25
CA ILE A 588 3.16 23.79 8.30
C ILE A 588 2.23 22.64 8.68
N LYS A 589 1.88 21.85 7.68
CA LYS A 589 1.44 20.46 7.81
C LYS A 589 2.29 19.60 6.87
N ARG A 590 2.54 18.36 7.28
CA ARG A 590 3.34 17.40 6.52
C ARG A 590 2.47 16.23 6.10
N SER A 591 2.74 15.72 4.90
CA SER A 591 2.11 14.52 4.36
C SER A 591 3.19 13.53 3.95
N PHE A 592 2.98 12.28 4.34
CA PHE A 592 3.88 11.16 4.05
C PHE A 592 3.30 10.22 2.98
N ASP A 593 2.21 10.63 2.33
CA ASP A 593 1.44 9.83 1.38
C ASP A 593 1.05 10.62 0.12
N ASN A 594 1.92 11.54 -0.31
CA ASN A 594 1.75 12.40 -1.48
C ASN A 594 0.56 13.39 -1.37
N GLY A 595 0.20 13.79 -0.16
CA GLY A 595 -0.83 14.78 0.13
C GLY A 595 -2.24 14.20 0.25
N ASN A 596 -2.39 12.88 0.41
CA ASN A 596 -3.70 12.25 0.65
C ASN A 596 -4.18 12.51 2.07
N THR A 597 -3.27 12.44 3.04
CA THR A 597 -3.51 12.80 4.43
C THR A 597 -2.44 13.77 4.92
N TRP A 598 -2.81 14.59 5.90
CA TRP A 598 -1.95 15.62 6.45
C TRP A 598 -1.89 15.47 7.96
N GLY A 599 -0.68 15.50 8.51
CA GLY A 599 -0.43 15.48 9.95
C GLY A 599 -0.96 16.73 10.67
N PRO A 600 -0.80 16.79 12.00
CA PRO A 600 -1.21 17.96 12.78
C PRO A 600 -0.46 19.22 12.35
N LEU A 601 -1.08 20.38 12.60
CA LEU A 601 -0.45 21.68 12.38
C LEU A 601 0.80 21.83 13.27
N GLN A 602 1.87 22.36 12.70
CA GLN A 602 3.10 22.70 13.40
C GLN A 602 3.42 24.18 13.18
N VAL A 603 3.72 24.91 14.26
CA VAL A 603 4.16 26.31 14.17
C VAL A 603 5.67 26.32 13.91
N VAL A 604 6.08 26.89 12.78
CA VAL A 604 7.50 27.05 12.41
C VAL A 604 8.06 28.33 13.02
N THR A 605 7.29 29.42 12.93
CA THR A 605 7.62 30.70 13.55
C THR A 605 6.36 31.31 14.08
N ASP A 606 6.33 31.60 15.39
CA ASP A 606 5.21 32.25 16.02
C ASP A 606 5.25 33.78 15.83
N TYR A 607 4.09 34.42 15.89
CA TYR A 607 3.95 35.84 16.19
C TYR A 607 4.27 36.05 17.67
N GLY A 608 5.08 37.05 17.99
CA GLY A 608 5.69 37.19 19.31
C GLY A 608 4.71 37.51 20.44
N THR A 609 4.12 36.48 21.04
CA THR A 609 3.16 36.60 22.15
C THR A 609 3.80 36.62 23.54
N ALA A 610 5.08 36.21 23.64
CA ALA A 610 5.79 36.21 24.90
C ALA A 610 6.11 37.65 25.33
N VAL A 611 5.92 37.94 26.63
CA VAL A 611 6.30 39.24 27.22
C VAL A 611 7.79 39.45 27.01
N GLY A 612 8.15 40.49 26.24
CA GLY A 612 9.54 40.80 25.90
C GLY A 612 10.05 40.17 24.60
N ASP A 613 9.21 39.52 23.80
CA ASP A 613 9.57 39.09 22.45
C ASP A 613 9.62 40.28 21.50
N VAL A 614 10.82 40.84 21.40
CA VAL A 614 11.14 42.02 20.63
C VAL A 614 12.24 41.74 19.63
N ASP A 615 12.26 42.51 18.55
CA ASP A 615 13.22 42.39 17.48
C ASP A 615 13.88 43.73 17.14
N THR A 616 14.98 43.61 16.41
CA THR A 616 15.71 44.72 15.81
C THR A 616 15.42 44.76 14.33
N TYR A 617 15.13 45.95 13.82
CA TYR A 617 14.98 46.22 12.39
C TYR A 617 16.03 47.25 11.97
N PRO A 618 17.25 46.80 11.62
CA PRO A 618 18.40 47.68 11.42
C PRO A 618 18.19 48.75 10.36
N PHE A 619 17.50 48.42 9.25
CA PHE A 619 17.22 49.36 8.17
C PHE A 619 16.46 50.61 8.64
N TYR A 620 15.56 50.46 9.61
CA TYR A 620 14.81 51.58 10.17
C TYR A 620 15.49 52.21 11.40
N GLY A 621 16.65 51.70 11.82
CA GLY A 621 17.32 52.13 13.05
C GLY A 621 16.54 51.78 14.32
N LEU A 622 15.75 50.70 14.30
CA LEU A 622 14.85 50.33 15.39
C LEU A 622 15.36 49.11 16.15
N THR A 623 15.28 49.17 17.48
CA THR A 623 15.57 48.06 18.41
C THR A 623 14.39 47.89 19.35
N ASN A 624 14.23 46.70 19.92
CA ASN A 624 13.18 46.37 20.88
C ASN A 624 11.74 46.62 20.36
N ILE A 625 11.49 46.34 19.08
CA ILE A 625 10.16 46.45 18.48
C ILE A 625 9.41 45.13 18.69
N SER A 626 8.18 45.19 19.21
CA SER A 626 7.33 44.00 19.33
C SER A 626 7.14 43.34 17.98
N ARG A 627 7.45 42.05 17.94
CA ARG A 627 7.20 41.21 16.76
C ARG A 627 5.73 40.87 16.71
N VAL A 628 5.10 41.06 15.54
CA VAL A 628 3.66 40.84 15.39
C VAL A 628 3.31 39.90 14.24
N SER A 629 4.21 39.60 13.32
CA SER A 629 3.88 38.77 12.16
C SER A 629 5.08 37.98 11.65
N SER A 630 4.83 36.74 11.23
CA SER A 630 5.71 35.97 10.35
C SER A 630 4.86 35.39 9.21
N GLY A 631 5.14 35.73 7.96
CA GLY A 631 4.29 35.32 6.84
C GLY A 631 4.94 35.49 5.46
N ASP A 632 4.14 35.35 4.41
CA ASP A 632 4.54 35.49 2.99
C ASP A 632 5.68 34.55 2.55
N ALA A 633 5.70 33.34 3.11
CA ALA A 633 6.85 32.46 2.97
C ALA A 633 7.03 31.82 1.58
N ALA A 634 8.29 31.50 1.28
CA ALA A 634 8.70 30.62 0.21
C ALA A 634 9.48 29.42 0.75
N LEU A 635 9.29 28.24 0.14
CA LEU A 635 10.02 27.01 0.47
C LEU A 635 10.98 26.59 -0.64
N LEU A 636 12.16 26.08 -0.27
CA LEU A 636 13.15 25.53 -1.19
C LEU A 636 13.75 24.27 -0.59
N VAL A 637 14.02 23.26 -1.43
CA VAL A 637 14.78 22.07 -1.04
C VAL A 637 16.15 22.14 -1.73
N ASP A 638 17.21 22.12 -0.94
CA ASP A 638 18.56 21.91 -1.45
C ASP A 638 18.75 20.41 -1.70
N GLN A 639 18.61 20.01 -2.96
CA GLN A 639 18.70 18.63 -3.42
C GLN A 639 20.10 18.02 -3.18
N THR A 640 21.13 18.84 -2.94
CA THR A 640 22.49 18.35 -2.70
C THR A 640 22.65 17.71 -1.32
N ASN A 641 21.94 18.23 -0.31
CA ASN A 641 22.08 17.80 1.09
C ASN A 641 20.74 17.47 1.78
N GLY A 642 19.61 17.65 1.10
CA GLY A 642 18.27 17.39 1.64
C GLY A 642 17.73 18.48 2.57
N ARG A 643 18.47 19.58 2.78
CA ARG A 643 18.04 20.69 3.64
C ARG A 643 16.86 21.43 3.04
N ILE A 644 15.90 21.77 3.90
CA ILE A 644 14.72 22.54 3.53
C ILE A 644 14.90 23.95 4.05
N TRP A 645 14.89 24.93 3.17
CA TRP A 645 14.96 26.35 3.50
C TRP A 645 13.56 26.97 3.43
N THR A 646 13.26 27.86 4.37
CA THR A 646 12.15 28.80 4.26
C THR A 646 12.65 30.24 4.34
N LEU A 647 12.23 31.09 3.42
CA LEU A 647 12.37 32.54 3.46
C LEU A 647 10.99 33.13 3.78
N TYR A 648 10.92 34.04 4.73
CA TYR A 648 9.66 34.65 5.13
C TYR A 648 9.86 36.11 5.58
N ASP A 649 8.76 36.84 5.62
CA ASP A 649 8.70 38.20 6.12
C ASP A 649 8.46 38.20 7.63
N ASN A 650 9.32 38.90 8.37
CA ASN A 650 9.12 39.19 9.78
C ASN A 650 8.62 40.64 9.91
N GLY A 651 7.41 40.81 10.46
CA GLY A 651 6.68 42.07 10.56
C GLY A 651 6.54 42.60 11.99
N GLY A 652 6.79 43.90 12.13
CA GLY A 652 6.63 44.72 13.34
C GLY A 652 5.72 45.93 13.11
N VAL A 653 5.22 46.54 14.19
CA VAL A 653 4.46 47.80 14.13
C VAL A 653 5.20 48.91 14.88
N LEU A 654 5.35 50.06 14.23
CA LEU A 654 5.72 51.30 14.92
C LEU A 654 4.91 52.47 14.37
N SER A 655 4.26 53.22 15.26
CA SER A 655 3.48 54.43 14.93
C SER A 655 2.44 54.21 13.82
N GLY A 656 1.83 53.02 13.76
CA GLY A 656 0.80 52.67 12.78
C GLY A 656 1.33 52.24 11.40
N ALA A 657 2.64 52.17 11.18
CA ALA A 657 3.24 51.71 9.94
C ALA A 657 3.89 50.33 10.08
N ARG A 658 3.77 49.50 9.03
CA ARG A 658 4.47 48.20 8.95
C ARG A 658 5.98 48.39 8.85
N LYS A 659 6.72 47.54 9.55
CA LYS A 659 8.18 47.41 9.48
C LYS A 659 8.50 45.96 9.20
N ILE A 660 9.09 45.67 8.06
CA ILE A 660 9.33 44.30 7.60
C ILE A 660 10.82 44.09 7.39
N LYS A 661 11.31 42.89 7.71
CA LYS A 661 12.62 42.39 7.29
C LYS A 661 12.51 40.94 6.81
N LEU A 662 13.46 40.51 6.00
CA LEU A 662 13.56 39.11 5.58
C LEU A 662 14.25 38.25 6.63
N GLU A 663 13.64 37.12 6.94
CA GLU A 663 14.22 36.08 7.78
C GLU A 663 14.17 34.72 7.10
N MET A 664 15.03 33.82 7.56
CA MET A 664 15.05 32.43 7.13
C MET A 664 15.10 31.47 8.31
N LYS A 665 14.63 30.25 8.05
CA LYS A 665 14.93 29.06 8.83
C LYS A 665 15.24 27.90 7.91
N TYR A 666 15.85 26.86 8.46
CA TYR A 666 16.00 25.60 7.76
C TYR A 666 15.63 24.40 8.63
N SER A 667 15.34 23.28 7.98
CA SER A 667 15.16 21.97 8.59
C SER A 667 16.10 20.97 7.92
N ASP A 668 16.78 20.17 8.74
CA ASP A 668 17.66 19.06 8.34
C ASP A 668 17.02 17.68 8.63
N ASP A 669 15.79 17.67 9.14
CA ASP A 669 15.07 16.48 9.61
C ASP A 669 13.67 16.37 8.98
N ASP A 670 13.58 16.73 7.70
CA ASP A 670 12.38 16.55 6.89
C ASP A 670 11.15 17.31 7.43
N GLY A 671 11.41 18.53 7.90
CA GLY A 671 10.43 19.47 8.44
C GLY A 671 9.93 19.11 9.84
N ALA A 672 10.57 18.17 10.56
CA ALA A 672 10.16 17.81 11.91
C ALA A 672 10.52 18.89 12.92
N THR A 673 11.70 19.49 12.79
CA THR A 673 12.16 20.64 13.58
C THR A 673 12.80 21.69 12.66
N TRP A 674 12.87 22.92 13.16
CA TRP A 674 13.39 24.07 12.41
C TRP A 674 14.46 24.80 13.22
N SER A 675 15.45 25.34 12.52
CA SER A 675 16.54 26.12 13.10
C SER A 675 16.02 27.35 13.86
N PRO A 676 16.86 27.94 14.73
CA PRO A 676 16.67 29.33 15.14
C PRO A 676 16.55 30.26 13.93
N ARG A 677 15.90 31.41 14.13
CA ARG A 677 15.71 32.42 13.08
C ARG A 677 17.06 32.97 12.59
N ILE A 678 17.14 33.20 11.29
CA ILE A 678 18.28 33.80 10.62
C ILE A 678 17.84 35.14 10.04
N ASP A 679 18.42 36.22 10.53
CA ASP A 679 18.22 37.56 9.93
C ASP A 679 19.04 37.66 8.64
N VAL A 680 18.35 37.56 7.51
CA VAL A 680 19.00 37.50 6.18
C VAL A 680 19.72 38.81 5.89
N GLU A 681 19.12 39.93 6.28
CA GLU A 681 19.65 41.26 6.00
C GLU A 681 20.87 41.58 6.83
N ALA A 682 20.87 41.20 8.11
CA ALA A 682 22.01 41.36 9.00
C ALA A 682 23.21 40.49 8.57
N GLN A 683 22.96 39.26 8.12
CA GLN A 683 24.02 38.37 7.64
C GLN A 683 24.58 38.77 6.27
N ASN A 684 23.79 39.47 5.46
CA ASN A 684 24.15 39.84 4.08
C ASN A 684 24.03 41.35 3.86
N PRO A 685 24.98 42.15 4.35
CA PRO A 685 24.96 43.60 4.16
C PRO A 685 24.83 43.99 2.69
N GLY A 686 23.83 44.80 2.37
CA GLY A 686 23.55 45.26 0.99
C GLY A 686 22.56 44.40 0.20
N ILE A 687 22.05 43.29 0.77
CA ILE A 687 21.01 42.49 0.12
C ILE A 687 19.71 43.28 -0.06
N ARG A 688 19.31 44.07 0.95
CA ARG A 688 18.12 44.93 0.91
C ARG A 688 18.32 46.13 -0.03
N THR A 689 17.24 46.50 -0.74
CA THR A 689 17.15 47.74 -1.53
C THR A 689 17.00 48.97 -0.62
N SER A 690 17.21 50.18 -1.12
CA SER A 690 17.01 51.42 -0.34
C SER A 690 15.53 51.74 -0.04
N THR A 691 14.68 50.72 0.04
CA THR A 691 13.22 50.81 0.10
C THR A 691 12.72 50.31 1.45
N THR A 692 11.56 50.81 1.86
CA THR A 692 10.96 50.42 3.14
C THR A 692 10.53 48.96 3.14
N GLU A 693 10.13 48.40 2.00
CA GLU A 693 9.62 47.04 1.91
C GLU A 693 10.42 46.27 0.88
N PHE A 694 11.15 45.28 1.37
CA PHE A 694 11.90 44.28 0.63
C PHE A 694 11.49 42.94 1.23
N ILE A 695 10.75 42.16 0.45
CA ILE A 695 9.88 41.10 0.96
C ILE A 695 9.94 39.86 0.10
N ALA A 696 9.55 38.72 0.68
CA ALA A 696 9.59 37.43 0.04
C ALA A 696 8.60 37.37 -1.13
N GLY A 697 8.97 36.65 -2.20
CA GLY A 697 8.03 36.26 -3.24
C GLY A 697 7.38 34.93 -2.85
N PRO A 698 6.15 34.90 -2.34
CA PRO A 698 5.60 33.69 -1.74
C PRO A 698 5.39 32.55 -2.75
N GLY A 699 5.59 31.32 -2.28
CA GLY A 699 5.54 30.11 -3.09
C GLY A 699 6.80 29.26 -2.91
N ASN A 700 7.58 29.08 -3.98
CA ASN A 700 8.75 28.20 -3.96
C ASN A 700 10.01 28.93 -4.42
N GLY A 701 11.15 28.57 -3.83
CA GLY A 701 12.45 28.75 -4.42
C GLY A 701 12.83 27.57 -5.32
N ILE A 702 13.92 27.72 -6.07
CA ILE A 702 14.46 26.68 -6.96
C ILE A 702 15.95 26.46 -6.71
N GLN A 703 16.44 25.27 -7.05
CA GLN A 703 17.87 25.00 -7.19
C GLN A 703 18.16 24.74 -8.67
N LEU A 704 19.18 25.39 -9.21
CA LEU A 704 19.60 25.16 -10.59
C LEU A 704 20.25 23.78 -10.74
N THR A 705 19.89 23.05 -11.78
CA THR A 705 20.44 21.73 -12.09
C THR A 705 21.40 21.77 -13.28
N GLU A 706 21.34 22.80 -14.12
CA GLU A 706 22.11 22.89 -15.36
C GLU A 706 22.95 24.17 -15.46
N GLY A 707 23.91 24.13 -16.39
CA GLY A 707 24.73 25.27 -16.74
C GLY A 707 25.81 25.64 -15.71
N PRO A 708 26.47 26.81 -15.90
CA PRO A 708 27.61 27.21 -15.07
C PRO A 708 27.29 27.48 -13.60
N ASN A 709 26.01 27.61 -13.24
CA ASN A 709 25.55 27.92 -11.89
C ASN A 709 24.77 26.74 -11.27
N ALA A 710 24.93 25.51 -11.79
CA ALA A 710 24.30 24.32 -11.20
C ALA A 710 24.64 24.21 -9.69
N GLY A 711 23.63 23.91 -8.87
CA GLY A 711 23.71 23.90 -7.41
C GLY A 711 23.28 25.22 -6.74
N ARG A 712 23.21 26.33 -7.48
CA ARG A 712 22.74 27.63 -6.96
C ARG A 712 21.31 27.54 -6.43
N LEU A 713 21.10 28.00 -5.21
CA LEU A 713 19.78 28.16 -4.59
C LEU A 713 19.23 29.55 -4.92
N ILE A 714 17.95 29.66 -5.24
CA ILE A 714 17.29 30.93 -5.61
C ILE A 714 15.96 31.06 -4.87
N PHE A 715 15.79 32.16 -4.15
CA PHE A 715 14.49 32.60 -3.65
C PHE A 715 14.00 33.85 -4.38
N PRO A 716 12.72 33.90 -4.79
CA PRO A 716 12.12 35.12 -5.31
C PRO A 716 11.87 36.13 -4.19
N VAL A 717 12.05 37.41 -4.51
CA VAL A 717 11.79 38.56 -3.63
C VAL A 717 11.26 39.74 -4.44
N TYR A 718 10.68 40.73 -3.80
CA TYR A 718 10.31 41.97 -4.46
C TYR A 718 10.39 43.17 -3.53
N ALA A 719 10.50 44.35 -4.14
CA ALA A 719 10.54 45.63 -3.44
C ALA A 719 9.34 46.48 -3.84
N TYR A 720 8.52 46.87 -2.85
CA TYR A 720 7.52 47.91 -3.03
C TYR A 720 8.22 49.26 -3.08
N ASN A 721 8.31 49.83 -4.27
CA ASN A 721 9.01 51.07 -4.57
C ASN A 721 8.25 51.86 -5.65
N ASN A 722 8.76 53.02 -6.03
CA ASN A 722 8.24 53.82 -7.15
C ASN A 722 9.34 54.03 -8.21
N PRO A 723 9.45 53.15 -9.22
CA PRO A 723 8.61 51.99 -9.51
C PRO A 723 8.92 50.77 -8.63
N SER A 724 7.95 49.88 -8.45
CA SER A 724 8.15 48.59 -7.76
C SER A 724 9.04 47.66 -8.59
N ALA A 725 9.66 46.66 -7.96
CA ALA A 725 10.56 45.75 -8.67
C ALA A 725 10.55 44.35 -8.10
N SER A 726 10.30 43.36 -8.96
CA SER A 726 10.57 41.95 -8.70
C SER A 726 12.04 41.64 -8.89
N GLN A 727 12.57 40.73 -8.08
CA GLN A 727 13.99 40.37 -8.00
C GLN A 727 14.12 38.89 -7.56
N VAL A 728 15.35 38.39 -7.51
CA VAL A 728 15.68 37.16 -6.79
C VAL A 728 16.86 37.39 -5.85
N ILE A 729 16.94 36.60 -4.79
CA ILE A 729 18.18 36.40 -4.05
C ILE A 729 18.69 34.99 -4.35
N TYR A 730 20.00 34.83 -4.39
CA TYR A 730 20.62 33.55 -4.68
C TYR A 730 21.83 33.26 -3.80
N SER A 731 22.13 31.98 -3.64
CA SER A 731 23.25 31.47 -2.87
C SER A 731 23.98 30.39 -3.66
N ASP A 732 25.30 30.51 -3.76
CA ASP A 732 26.19 29.52 -4.37
C ASP A 732 26.91 28.63 -3.34
N ASN A 733 26.59 28.77 -2.05
CA ASN A 733 27.25 28.06 -0.95
C ASN A 733 26.23 27.44 0.02
N HIS A 734 25.19 26.81 -0.54
CA HIS A 734 24.18 26.05 0.22
C HIS A 734 23.51 26.85 1.35
N GLY A 735 23.27 28.14 1.12
CA GLY A 735 22.52 29.04 2.00
C GLY A 735 23.35 29.78 3.04
N ALA A 736 24.69 29.66 3.01
CA ALA A 736 25.57 30.33 3.97
C ALA A 736 25.61 31.86 3.77
N THR A 737 25.55 32.33 2.52
CA THR A 737 25.43 33.76 2.17
C THR A 737 24.54 33.95 0.96
N TRP A 738 23.80 35.06 0.92
CA TRP A 738 22.84 35.38 -0.13
C TRP A 738 23.18 36.70 -0.83
N THR A 739 23.01 36.71 -2.14
CA THR A 739 23.24 37.89 -3.00
C THR A 739 21.95 38.25 -3.73
N ARG A 740 21.64 39.55 -3.81
CA ARG A 740 20.49 40.04 -4.59
C ARG A 740 20.85 40.22 -6.07
N SER A 741 19.95 39.85 -6.97
CA SER A 741 20.06 40.12 -8.41
C SER A 741 19.79 41.59 -8.77
N ALA A 742 19.99 41.92 -10.05
CA ALA A 742 19.31 43.06 -10.66
C ALA A 742 17.77 42.85 -10.67
N ASN A 743 17.00 43.90 -10.95
CA ASN A 743 15.55 43.77 -11.11
C ASN A 743 15.24 42.74 -12.19
N SER A 744 14.46 41.73 -11.86
CA SER A 744 13.92 40.81 -12.85
C SER A 744 12.84 41.47 -13.67
N ILE A 745 11.93 42.18 -12.99
CA ILE A 745 10.82 42.87 -13.62
C ILE A 745 10.54 44.18 -12.87
N THR A 746 10.81 45.32 -13.52
CA THR A 746 10.40 46.65 -13.03
C THR A 746 8.89 46.84 -13.24
N ASN A 747 8.21 47.49 -12.30
CA ASN A 747 6.75 47.56 -12.12
C ASN A 747 6.09 46.22 -11.75
N GLY A 748 6.88 45.18 -11.48
CA GLY A 748 6.42 43.88 -11.00
C GLY A 748 6.22 43.84 -9.49
N GLY A 749 5.49 42.82 -9.03
CA GLY A 749 5.30 42.48 -7.62
C GLY A 749 5.78 41.06 -7.32
N GLU A 750 4.90 40.23 -6.73
CA GLU A 750 5.19 38.82 -6.48
C GLU A 750 5.57 38.09 -7.75
N VAL A 751 6.71 37.39 -7.67
CA VAL A 751 7.36 36.71 -8.78
C VAL A 751 7.69 35.28 -8.38
N GLN A 752 7.66 34.39 -9.36
CA GLN A 752 8.19 33.02 -9.25
C GLN A 752 9.10 32.79 -10.45
N VAL A 753 10.10 31.92 -10.31
CA VAL A 753 11.10 31.65 -11.35
C VAL A 753 11.20 30.16 -11.63
N VAL A 754 11.47 29.81 -12.88
CA VAL A 754 11.74 28.44 -13.32
C VAL A 754 13.04 28.40 -14.12
N GLU A 755 13.82 27.34 -13.92
CA GLU A 755 15.00 27.05 -14.73
C GLU A 755 14.60 26.58 -16.13
N LEU A 756 15.29 27.11 -17.14
CA LEU A 756 15.28 26.70 -18.53
C LEU A 756 16.59 25.97 -18.88
N PRO A 757 16.64 25.20 -19.99
CA PRO A 757 17.84 24.47 -20.39
C PRO A 757 19.10 25.33 -20.38
N GLY A 758 20.21 24.76 -19.89
CA GLY A 758 21.51 25.45 -19.82
C GLY A 758 21.65 26.45 -18.65
N GLY A 759 20.71 26.47 -17.70
CA GLY A 759 20.76 27.35 -16.52
C GLY A 759 20.23 28.77 -16.76
N GLU A 760 19.49 28.96 -17.85
CA GLU A 760 18.69 30.18 -18.06
C GLU A 760 17.46 30.17 -17.14
N LEU A 761 16.81 31.31 -16.94
CA LEU A 761 15.61 31.42 -16.10
C LEU A 761 14.47 32.14 -16.82
N LEU A 762 13.24 31.75 -16.49
CA LEU A 762 12.02 32.47 -16.81
C LEU A 762 11.33 32.91 -15.53
N ALA A 763 11.08 34.21 -15.38
CA ALA A 763 10.29 34.79 -14.32
C ALA A 763 8.83 34.93 -14.77
N SER A 764 7.90 34.71 -13.84
CA SER A 764 6.45 34.88 -13.99
C SER A 764 5.94 35.75 -12.85
N CYS A 765 5.37 36.90 -13.18
CA CYS A 765 5.11 37.97 -12.21
C CYS A 765 3.69 38.53 -12.33
N ARG A 766 3.12 38.89 -11.17
CA ARG A 766 1.88 39.67 -11.09
C ARG A 766 2.12 41.14 -11.44
N ASP A 767 1.07 41.82 -11.90
CA ASP A 767 1.07 43.27 -12.07
C ASP A 767 1.15 44.01 -10.72
N ASN A 768 1.97 45.06 -10.65
CA ASN A 768 2.06 45.97 -9.51
C ASN A 768 2.36 47.42 -9.97
N GLY A 769 1.94 47.79 -11.18
CA GLY A 769 2.11 49.15 -11.72
C GLY A 769 2.55 49.21 -13.18
N PHE A 770 2.29 48.19 -13.99
CA PHE A 770 2.55 48.28 -15.43
C PHE A 770 1.59 49.27 -16.11
N SER A 771 1.91 49.66 -17.34
CA SER A 771 0.97 50.41 -18.20
C SER A 771 -0.11 49.52 -18.83
N TRP A 772 -0.07 48.22 -18.56
CA TRP A 772 -1.05 47.21 -18.98
C TRP A 772 -1.56 46.47 -17.75
N SER A 773 -2.75 45.88 -17.84
CA SER A 773 -3.37 45.12 -16.73
C SER A 773 -4.09 43.88 -17.26
N GLY A 774 -4.39 42.94 -16.38
CA GLY A 774 -5.20 41.76 -16.69
C GLY A 774 -4.46 40.61 -17.37
N VAL A 775 -3.14 40.70 -17.45
CA VAL A 775 -2.27 39.70 -18.10
C VAL A 775 -1.03 39.41 -17.25
N ARG A 776 -0.53 38.17 -17.32
CA ARG A 776 0.72 37.75 -16.67
C ARG A 776 1.93 38.33 -17.40
N THR A 777 2.92 38.80 -16.64
CA THR A 777 4.16 39.35 -17.19
C THR A 777 5.32 38.40 -16.96
N PHE A 778 6.18 38.25 -17.97
CA PHE A 778 7.35 37.37 -17.97
C PHE A 778 8.64 38.16 -18.24
N ALA A 779 9.77 37.61 -17.80
CA ALA A 779 11.11 38.07 -18.19
C ALA A 779 12.10 36.90 -18.17
N ARG A 780 13.15 36.97 -18.99
CA ARG A 780 14.17 35.92 -19.08
C ARG A 780 15.53 36.38 -18.54
N SER A 781 16.26 35.46 -17.92
CA SER A 781 17.66 35.63 -17.55
C SER A 781 18.49 34.57 -18.28
N THR A 782 19.64 34.98 -18.83
CA THR A 782 20.57 34.07 -19.52
C THR A 782 21.83 33.75 -18.71
N ASN A 783 21.87 34.18 -17.44
CA ASN A 783 23.05 34.05 -16.58
C ASN A 783 22.71 33.62 -15.15
N GLY A 784 21.76 32.69 -15.01
CA GLY A 784 21.39 32.12 -13.71
C GLY A 784 20.78 33.13 -12.74
N GLY A 785 20.06 34.13 -13.26
CA GLY A 785 19.27 35.08 -12.47
C GLY A 785 19.99 36.35 -12.05
N VAL A 786 21.22 36.60 -12.50
CA VAL A 786 21.98 37.81 -12.12
C VAL A 786 21.42 39.06 -12.81
N THR A 787 21.16 38.98 -14.11
CA THR A 787 20.53 40.04 -14.92
C THR A 787 19.37 39.50 -15.75
N TRP A 788 18.45 40.39 -16.12
CA TRP A 788 17.20 40.02 -16.78
C TRP A 788 16.91 40.90 -17.99
N GLY A 789 16.27 40.31 -19.00
CA GLY A 789 15.80 40.99 -20.19
C GLY A 789 14.55 41.84 -19.93
N LEU A 790 14.04 42.48 -20.98
CA LEU A 790 12.84 43.31 -20.88
C LEU A 790 11.60 42.47 -20.54
N PRO A 791 10.69 42.99 -19.68
CA PRO A 791 9.42 42.34 -19.41
C PRO A 791 8.54 42.26 -20.67
N TYR A 792 7.81 41.16 -20.82
CA TYR A 792 6.88 40.93 -21.92
C TYR A 792 5.64 40.17 -21.46
N THR A 793 4.53 40.29 -22.21
CA THR A 793 3.25 39.62 -21.92
C THR A 793 2.81 38.67 -23.03
N SER A 794 3.40 38.80 -24.22
CA SER A 794 3.03 38.03 -25.41
C SER A 794 3.53 36.59 -25.34
N THR A 795 2.62 35.66 -25.60
CA THR A 795 2.87 34.23 -25.83
C THR A 795 2.29 33.82 -27.19
N VAL A 796 2.61 32.64 -27.72
CA VAL A 796 2.12 32.22 -29.05
C VAL A 796 0.67 31.72 -28.99
N SER A 797 0.36 30.84 -28.02
CA SER A 797 -0.97 30.28 -27.83
C SER A 797 -1.17 29.93 -26.35
N PRO A 798 -2.14 30.55 -25.65
CA PRO A 798 -2.88 31.76 -26.06
C PRO A 798 -1.93 32.95 -26.32
N PRO A 799 -2.37 34.06 -26.95
CA PRO A 799 -1.53 35.23 -27.22
C PRO A 799 -1.04 35.96 -25.95
N THR A 800 -1.77 35.80 -24.84
CA THR A 800 -1.38 36.24 -23.49
C THR A 800 -2.00 35.29 -22.45
N ILE A 801 -1.47 35.28 -21.23
CA ILE A 801 -2.09 34.58 -20.08
C ILE A 801 -2.86 35.59 -19.25
N ALA A 802 -4.16 35.37 -19.04
CA ALA A 802 -4.99 36.23 -18.19
C ALA A 802 -4.57 36.11 -16.71
N ASP A 803 -4.47 37.25 -16.01
CA ASP A 803 -4.07 37.32 -14.60
C ASP A 803 -4.68 38.55 -13.91
N PRO A 804 -5.25 38.42 -12.70
CA PRO A 804 -5.97 39.51 -12.02
C PRO A 804 -5.07 40.28 -11.05
N ALA A 805 -3.77 40.39 -11.34
CA ALA A 805 -2.74 40.86 -10.41
C ALA A 805 -2.66 40.01 -9.14
N CYS A 806 -2.58 38.68 -9.30
CA CYS A 806 -2.49 37.73 -8.19
C CYS A 806 -1.18 36.94 -8.24
N GLN A 807 -0.71 36.47 -7.08
CA GLN A 807 0.35 35.46 -7.04
C GLN A 807 -0.02 34.27 -7.92
N GLY A 808 1.00 33.67 -8.53
CA GLY A 808 0.90 32.42 -9.28
C GLY A 808 2.27 31.78 -9.35
N ASN A 809 2.31 30.47 -9.61
CA ASN A 809 3.54 29.69 -9.59
C ASN A 809 3.95 29.21 -10.99
N ILE A 810 5.26 29.12 -11.20
CA ILE A 810 5.87 28.55 -12.41
C ILE A 810 6.91 27.52 -11.98
N TYR A 811 6.91 26.34 -12.60
CA TYR A 811 7.67 25.20 -12.09
C TYR A 811 8.17 24.29 -13.20
N ARG A 812 9.41 23.78 -13.08
CA ARG A 812 9.99 22.82 -14.02
C ARG A 812 9.56 21.41 -13.63
N LEU A 813 8.73 20.77 -14.44
CA LEU A 813 8.30 19.41 -14.18
C LEU A 813 9.32 18.39 -14.70
N THR A 814 9.76 18.58 -15.94
CA THR A 814 10.79 17.76 -16.60
C THR A 814 11.60 18.55 -17.62
N THR A 815 12.82 18.11 -17.85
CA THR A 815 13.60 18.46 -19.04
C THR A 815 13.54 17.32 -20.07
N THR A 816 14.04 17.58 -21.28
CA THR A 816 14.35 16.53 -22.26
C THR A 816 15.35 15.53 -21.71
N ASN A 817 16.27 15.98 -20.84
CA ASN A 817 17.24 15.12 -20.16
C ASN A 817 16.55 14.13 -19.20
N ASP A 818 15.42 14.50 -18.62
CA ASP A 818 14.70 13.68 -17.63
C ASP A 818 13.60 12.80 -18.24
N SER A 819 13.04 13.16 -19.40
CA SER A 819 11.79 12.54 -19.89
C SER A 819 11.52 12.66 -21.39
N ASN A 820 12.56 12.92 -22.19
CA ASN A 820 12.50 13.18 -23.65
C ASN A 820 11.73 14.44 -24.08
N THR A 821 11.05 15.13 -23.15
CA THR A 821 10.27 16.32 -23.42
C THR A 821 10.39 17.32 -22.27
N ASN A 822 10.66 18.58 -22.62
CA ASN A 822 10.62 19.69 -21.68
C ASN A 822 9.19 20.00 -21.26
N ARG A 823 8.95 20.20 -19.96
CA ARG A 823 7.65 20.60 -19.43
C ARG A 823 7.81 21.65 -18.34
N ILE A 824 7.24 22.83 -18.59
CA ILE A 824 7.06 23.87 -17.58
C ILE A 824 5.58 23.95 -17.24
N LEU A 825 5.29 24.00 -15.94
CA LEU A 825 3.95 24.23 -15.41
C LEU A 825 3.76 25.70 -15.05
N HIS A 826 2.56 26.22 -15.27
CA HIS A 826 2.13 27.52 -14.74
C HIS A 826 0.77 27.38 -14.07
N ALA A 827 0.68 27.81 -12.81
CA ALA A 827 -0.53 27.81 -12.00
C ALA A 827 -0.93 29.25 -11.66
N ASN A 828 -2.15 29.65 -12.03
CA ASN A 828 -2.69 30.95 -11.62
C ASN A 828 -4.22 31.00 -11.64
N ALA A 829 -4.78 32.02 -10.97
CA ALA A 829 -6.17 32.44 -11.14
C ALA A 829 -6.35 33.04 -12.55
N ALA A 830 -6.90 32.27 -13.48
CA ALA A 830 -6.91 32.61 -14.91
C ALA A 830 -8.08 33.51 -15.30
N HIS A 831 -8.07 34.76 -14.85
CA HIS A 831 -9.05 35.78 -15.24
C HIS A 831 -8.40 37.17 -15.25
N ALA A 832 -8.89 38.08 -16.10
CA ALA A 832 -8.24 39.39 -16.28
C ALA A 832 -8.44 40.35 -15.09
N SER A 833 -9.38 40.09 -14.19
CA SER A 833 -9.73 41.05 -13.12
C SER A 833 -10.23 40.44 -11.80
N SER A 834 -10.43 39.12 -11.74
CA SER A 834 -11.06 38.44 -10.60
C SER A 834 -10.23 37.24 -10.18
N ARG A 835 -10.10 37.00 -8.88
CA ARG A 835 -9.41 35.82 -8.34
C ARG A 835 -10.31 34.59 -8.44
N VAL A 836 -10.40 34.02 -9.63
CA VAL A 836 -11.21 32.84 -9.99
C VAL A 836 -10.47 31.99 -11.01
N ASN A 837 -11.03 30.82 -11.36
CA ASN A 837 -10.52 29.97 -12.44
C ASN A 837 -9.09 29.47 -12.21
N MET A 838 -8.80 28.83 -11.07
CA MET A 838 -7.50 28.17 -10.85
C MET A 838 -7.19 27.22 -12.00
N THR A 839 -6.10 27.48 -12.71
CA THR A 839 -5.77 26.82 -13.97
C THR A 839 -4.32 26.38 -13.96
N LEU A 840 -4.07 25.13 -14.39
CA LEU A 840 -2.75 24.61 -14.70
C LEU A 840 -2.51 24.65 -16.20
N ARG A 841 -1.34 25.16 -16.61
CA ARG A 841 -0.89 25.17 -18.01
C ARG A 841 0.41 24.41 -18.17
N ILE A 842 0.61 23.84 -19.36
CA ILE A 842 1.89 23.21 -19.75
C ILE A 842 2.46 23.95 -20.97
N SER A 843 3.74 24.30 -20.87
CA SER A 843 4.56 24.70 -22.00
C SER A 843 5.60 23.60 -22.29
N TYR A 844 5.72 23.26 -23.58
CA TYR A 844 6.72 22.31 -24.10
C TYR A 844 7.91 23.00 -24.78
N ASP A 845 7.85 24.33 -24.89
CA ASP A 845 8.75 25.16 -25.69
C ASP A 845 9.29 26.35 -24.87
N GLU A 846 9.60 26.06 -23.60
CA GLU A 846 10.31 26.98 -22.71
C GLU A 846 9.57 28.30 -22.44
N GLY A 847 8.24 28.21 -22.34
CA GLY A 847 7.34 29.33 -22.05
C GLY A 847 6.99 30.19 -23.27
N THR A 848 7.30 29.72 -24.48
CA THR A 848 6.96 30.43 -25.73
C THR A 848 5.47 30.29 -26.05
N SER A 849 4.92 29.09 -25.87
CA SER A 849 3.50 28.76 -25.96
C SER A 849 3.05 27.94 -24.75
N TRP A 850 1.76 28.00 -24.45
CA TRP A 850 1.11 27.28 -23.37
C TRP A 850 -0.06 26.50 -23.95
N ALA A 851 0.29 25.53 -24.81
CA ALA A 851 -0.66 24.77 -25.63
C ALA A 851 -1.69 23.97 -24.83
N VAL A 852 -1.40 23.68 -23.55
CA VAL A 852 -2.30 23.00 -22.64
C VAL A 852 -2.82 23.98 -21.59
N SER A 853 -4.14 23.95 -21.36
CA SER A 853 -4.79 24.72 -20.31
C SER A 853 -5.88 23.87 -19.64
N ASN A 854 -5.68 23.54 -18.38
CA ASN A 854 -6.59 22.74 -17.57
C ASN A 854 -7.16 23.60 -16.44
N GLN A 855 -8.44 23.99 -16.54
CA GLN A 855 -9.12 24.65 -15.44
C GLN A 855 -9.36 23.62 -14.33
N VAL A 856 -8.60 23.75 -13.24
CA VAL A 856 -8.69 22.85 -12.09
C VAL A 856 -9.91 23.18 -11.25
N TYR A 857 -10.18 24.47 -11.02
CA TYR A 857 -11.31 24.96 -10.24
C TYR A 857 -11.90 26.24 -10.82
N SER A 858 -13.22 26.31 -11.01
CA SER A 858 -13.90 27.47 -11.61
C SER A 858 -14.30 28.56 -10.61
N GLY A 859 -14.35 28.25 -9.30
CA GLY A 859 -14.77 29.19 -8.26
C GLY A 859 -13.67 30.17 -7.82
N GLY A 860 -13.91 30.85 -6.70
CA GLY A 860 -12.96 31.77 -6.09
C GLY A 860 -11.66 31.07 -5.75
N SER A 861 -10.60 31.53 -6.39
CA SER A 861 -9.25 31.00 -6.21
C SER A 861 -8.19 32.08 -6.39
N ALA A 862 -7.18 32.06 -5.53
CA ALA A 862 -6.18 33.12 -5.44
C ALA A 862 -4.75 32.57 -5.50
N TYR A 863 -3.97 32.66 -4.42
CA TYR A 863 -2.56 32.26 -4.42
C TYR A 863 -2.45 30.76 -4.64
N SER A 864 -1.38 30.33 -5.33
CA SER A 864 -1.15 28.94 -5.68
C SER A 864 0.33 28.59 -5.75
N THR A 865 0.62 27.31 -5.53
CA THR A 865 1.95 26.76 -5.66
C THR A 865 1.88 25.28 -6.08
N VAL A 866 2.89 24.80 -6.79
CA VAL A 866 2.96 23.40 -7.22
C VAL A 866 4.27 22.74 -6.84
N THR A 867 4.25 21.42 -6.70
CA THR A 867 5.46 20.60 -6.58
C THR A 867 5.31 19.29 -7.34
N LYS A 868 6.44 18.70 -7.76
CA LYS A 868 6.48 17.34 -8.30
C LYS A 868 6.48 16.36 -7.14
N LEU A 869 5.54 15.43 -7.14
CA LEU A 869 5.43 14.38 -6.11
C LEU A 869 6.38 13.23 -6.42
N ALA A 870 6.67 12.40 -5.42
CA ALA A 870 7.49 11.20 -5.61
C ALA A 870 6.87 10.22 -6.62
N THR A 871 5.54 10.26 -6.78
CA THR A 871 4.80 9.50 -7.79
C THR A 871 4.99 10.04 -9.21
N GLY A 872 5.59 11.21 -9.40
CA GLY A 872 5.65 11.92 -10.69
C GLY A 872 4.38 12.71 -11.04
N GLU A 873 3.34 12.63 -10.22
CA GLU A 873 2.17 13.51 -10.30
C GLU A 873 2.51 14.93 -9.83
N ILE A 874 1.63 15.88 -10.14
CA ILE A 874 1.71 17.27 -9.72
C ILE A 874 0.83 17.46 -8.49
N GLY A 875 1.40 17.94 -7.39
CA GLY A 875 0.65 18.45 -6.25
C GLY A 875 0.41 19.95 -6.40
N LEU A 876 -0.84 20.39 -6.38
CA LEU A 876 -1.26 21.80 -6.44
C LEU A 876 -1.89 22.19 -5.10
N LEU A 877 -1.35 23.22 -4.47
CA LEU A 877 -1.89 23.83 -3.25
C LEU A 877 -2.33 25.26 -3.56
N PHE A 878 -3.56 25.62 -3.19
CA PHE A 878 -4.10 26.95 -3.52
C PHE A 878 -5.14 27.45 -2.52
N GLU A 879 -5.32 28.77 -2.51
CA GLU A 879 -6.38 29.44 -1.76
C GLU A 879 -7.73 29.25 -2.45
N LYS A 880 -8.70 28.67 -1.74
CA LYS A 880 -10.05 28.42 -2.25
C LYS A 880 -11.10 29.15 -1.41
N ASP A 881 -12.19 29.57 -2.06
CA ASP A 881 -13.40 30.20 -1.52
C ASP A 881 -13.48 30.33 0.02
N PRO A 882 -13.50 31.55 0.60
CA PRO A 882 -13.25 32.89 0.04
C PRO A 882 -11.78 33.32 0.24
N TYR A 883 -10.83 32.45 -0.11
CA TYR A 883 -9.37 32.65 0.05
C TYR A 883 -8.84 32.56 1.49
N GLY A 884 -9.67 32.15 2.45
CA GLY A 884 -9.24 31.91 3.84
C GLY A 884 -8.96 30.43 4.17
N ASN A 885 -9.09 29.56 3.16
CA ASN A 885 -8.84 28.13 3.23
C ASN A 885 -7.77 27.74 2.21
N ILE A 886 -6.94 26.76 2.56
CA ILE A 886 -5.93 26.20 1.67
C ILE A 886 -6.29 24.76 1.33
N GLU A 887 -6.51 24.50 0.05
CA GLU A 887 -6.87 23.19 -0.48
C GLU A 887 -5.78 22.63 -1.41
N TYR A 888 -5.66 21.31 -1.40
CA TYR A 888 -4.69 20.53 -2.14
C TYR A 888 -5.37 19.62 -3.15
N THR A 889 -4.78 19.45 -4.33
CA THR A 889 -5.21 18.43 -5.29
C THR A 889 -4.03 17.87 -6.06
N ARG A 890 -4.19 16.62 -6.51
CA ARG A 890 -3.22 15.95 -7.39
C ARG A 890 -3.70 15.96 -8.82
N ARG A 891 -2.78 16.12 -9.75
CA ARG A 891 -3.02 16.00 -11.19
C ARG A 891 -1.88 15.26 -11.86
N SER A 892 -2.19 14.24 -12.65
CA SER A 892 -1.21 13.63 -13.56
C SER A 892 -1.08 14.46 -14.85
N VAL A 893 0.03 14.30 -15.58
CA VAL A 893 0.19 14.96 -16.89
C VAL A 893 -0.92 14.55 -17.86
N SER A 894 -1.36 13.29 -17.81
CA SER A 894 -2.49 12.82 -18.59
C SER A 894 -3.79 13.55 -18.24
N GLN A 895 -4.08 13.79 -16.96
CA GLN A 895 -5.26 14.54 -16.55
C GLN A 895 -5.20 16.02 -16.96
N ILE A 896 -4.03 16.65 -16.88
CA ILE A 896 -3.84 18.05 -17.30
C ILE A 896 -4.01 18.19 -18.81
N THR A 897 -3.48 17.24 -19.59
CA THR A 897 -3.52 17.29 -21.06
C THR A 897 -4.76 16.65 -21.69
N GLY A 898 -5.64 16.03 -20.90
CA GLY A 898 -6.76 15.26 -21.44
C GLY A 898 -6.33 13.99 -22.18
N GLY A 899 -5.20 13.41 -21.78
CA GLY A 899 -4.63 12.17 -22.34
C GLY A 899 -3.70 12.34 -23.53
N VAL A 900 -3.43 13.58 -23.98
CA VAL A 900 -2.54 13.86 -25.12
C VAL A 900 -1.06 13.65 -24.79
N ASP A 901 -0.70 13.85 -23.52
CA ASP A 901 0.65 13.61 -23.00
C ASP A 901 0.57 12.79 -21.71
N SER A 902 1.61 12.00 -21.48
CA SER A 902 1.81 11.26 -20.25
C SER A 902 3.29 11.26 -19.93
N LEU A 903 3.64 11.58 -18.69
CA LEU A 903 4.90 11.13 -18.14
C LEU A 903 4.67 9.71 -17.66
N PRO A 904 5.35 8.67 -18.20
CA PRO A 904 5.35 7.37 -17.55
C PRO A 904 5.98 7.60 -16.17
N PRO A 905 5.22 7.42 -15.08
CA PRO A 905 5.78 7.58 -13.75
C PRO A 905 6.99 6.65 -13.60
N TYR A 906 8.07 7.10 -12.96
CA TYR A 906 9.13 6.18 -12.52
C TYR A 906 8.51 5.03 -11.71
N THR A 907 7.40 5.28 -11.00
CA THR A 907 6.61 4.27 -10.28
C THR A 907 5.91 3.25 -11.18
N VAL A 908 5.58 3.60 -12.43
CA VAL A 908 5.04 2.64 -13.42
C VAL A 908 6.17 1.81 -13.98
N TRP A 909 7.26 2.42 -14.43
CA TRP A 909 8.43 1.67 -14.92
C TRP A 909 9.06 0.79 -13.83
N SER A 910 9.32 1.34 -12.64
CA SER A 910 9.80 0.54 -11.51
C SER A 910 8.77 -0.51 -11.08
N GLY A 911 7.48 -0.22 -11.22
CA GLY A 911 6.39 -1.19 -11.00
C GLY A 911 6.36 -2.33 -12.02
N GLU A 912 6.87 -2.11 -13.23
CA GLU A 912 6.98 -3.10 -14.30
C GLU A 912 8.26 -3.95 -14.15
N HIS A 913 9.31 -3.38 -13.56
CA HIS A 913 10.65 -4.00 -13.47
C HIS A 913 11.00 -4.58 -12.10
N PHE A 914 10.47 -4.05 -11.00
CA PHE A 914 10.78 -4.49 -9.64
C PHE A 914 9.57 -5.15 -8.98
N SER A 915 9.82 -6.27 -8.31
CA SER A 915 8.79 -6.87 -7.46
C SER A 915 8.38 -5.92 -6.33
N PRO A 916 7.18 -6.06 -5.77
CA PRO A 916 6.73 -5.26 -4.62
C PRO A 916 7.72 -5.24 -3.45
N THR A 917 8.47 -6.34 -3.21
CA THR A 917 9.51 -6.40 -2.18
C THR A 917 10.74 -5.57 -2.54
N GLN A 918 11.18 -5.59 -3.81
CA GLN A 918 12.30 -4.77 -4.29
C GLN A 918 11.92 -3.29 -4.30
N LEU A 919 10.68 -2.95 -4.66
CA LEU A 919 10.14 -1.58 -4.65
C LEU A 919 10.21 -0.92 -3.26
N MET A 920 10.12 -1.71 -2.19
CA MET A 920 10.19 -1.24 -0.79
C MET A 920 11.63 -1.00 -0.30
N ASN A 921 12.65 -1.41 -1.07
CA ASN A 921 14.04 -1.17 -0.73
C ASN A 921 14.65 -0.15 -1.71
N SER A 922 14.81 1.10 -1.27
CA SER A 922 15.40 2.18 -2.08
C SER A 922 16.86 1.93 -2.47
N SER A 923 17.57 1.00 -1.82
CA SER A 923 18.90 0.55 -2.25
C SER A 923 18.86 -0.45 -3.41
N ILE A 924 17.68 -0.88 -3.84
CA ILE A 924 17.45 -1.81 -4.96
C ILE A 924 16.60 -1.15 -6.04
N SER A 925 15.45 -0.57 -5.69
CA SER A 925 14.50 0.04 -6.64
C SER A 925 14.59 1.56 -6.68
N GLY A 926 15.40 2.19 -5.82
CA GLY A 926 15.56 3.63 -5.81
C GLY A 926 16.28 4.10 -7.09
N PRO A 927 16.06 5.34 -7.54
CA PRO A 927 16.65 5.85 -8.78
C PRO A 927 18.19 5.81 -8.80
N ASN A 928 18.83 5.79 -7.63
CA ASN A 928 20.29 5.73 -7.48
C ASN A 928 20.84 4.32 -7.24
N ALA A 929 19.97 3.30 -7.12
CA ALA A 929 20.38 1.92 -6.95
C ALA A 929 20.82 1.31 -8.30
N ASP A 930 21.76 0.38 -8.24
CA ASP A 930 22.26 -0.42 -9.37
C ASP A 930 22.23 -1.90 -8.90
N PRO A 931 21.04 -2.54 -8.95
CA PRO A 931 20.83 -3.83 -8.29
C PRO A 931 21.36 -5.01 -9.12
N ASP A 932 21.58 -4.83 -10.42
CA ASP A 932 22.22 -5.82 -11.29
C ASP A 932 23.75 -5.62 -11.40
N GLY A 933 24.28 -4.53 -10.84
CA GLY A 933 25.72 -4.30 -10.63
C GLY A 933 26.45 -4.00 -11.93
N ASP A 934 25.74 -3.42 -12.89
CA ASP A 934 26.16 -3.29 -14.27
C ASP A 934 26.92 -1.98 -14.53
N GLY A 935 26.90 -1.07 -13.55
CA GLY A 935 27.51 0.25 -13.54
C GLY A 935 26.55 1.40 -13.84
N PHE A 936 25.28 1.12 -14.16
CA PHE A 936 24.23 2.10 -14.41
C PHE A 936 23.14 1.99 -13.34
N ASN A 937 22.72 3.14 -12.80
CA ASN A 937 21.65 3.15 -11.81
C ASN A 937 20.26 3.07 -12.47
N ASN A 938 19.24 2.74 -11.69
CA ASN A 938 17.87 2.59 -12.15
C ASN A 938 17.31 3.82 -12.88
N HIS A 939 17.79 5.03 -12.54
CA HIS A 939 17.42 6.22 -13.29
C HIS A 939 18.01 6.23 -14.70
N ALA A 940 19.28 5.85 -14.85
CA ALA A 940 19.91 5.69 -16.15
C ALA A 940 19.24 4.57 -16.97
N GLU A 941 18.89 3.45 -16.32
CA GLU A 941 18.15 2.33 -16.92
C GLU A 941 16.76 2.76 -17.42
N PHE A 942 16.02 3.53 -16.60
CA PHE A 942 14.73 4.12 -16.97
C PHE A 942 14.84 5.06 -18.18
N LEU A 943 15.88 5.90 -18.21
CA LEU A 943 16.15 6.80 -19.33
C LEU A 943 16.53 6.01 -20.60
N ALA A 944 17.29 4.93 -20.46
CA ALA A 944 17.69 4.07 -21.57
C ALA A 944 16.58 3.12 -22.06
N GLY A 945 15.57 2.85 -21.24
CA GLY A 945 14.57 1.84 -21.51
C GLY A 945 15.13 0.42 -21.41
N THR A 946 16.12 0.23 -20.54
CA THR A 946 16.77 -1.05 -20.25
C THR A 946 16.22 -1.66 -18.96
N ASP A 947 16.62 -2.90 -18.65
CA ASP A 947 16.01 -3.69 -17.57
C ASP A 947 16.95 -3.69 -16.36
N PRO A 948 16.57 -3.01 -15.26
CA PRO A 948 17.47 -2.77 -14.14
C PRO A 948 17.78 -4.02 -13.31
N LEU A 949 17.13 -5.16 -13.58
CA LEU A 949 17.44 -6.44 -12.95
C LEU A 949 18.32 -7.35 -13.82
N SER A 950 18.79 -6.84 -14.96
CA SER A 950 19.50 -7.62 -15.95
C SER A 950 20.73 -6.88 -16.47
N ALA A 951 21.90 -7.24 -15.93
CA ALA A 951 23.18 -6.72 -16.41
C ALA A 951 23.50 -7.08 -17.88
N ALA A 952 22.65 -7.85 -18.55
CA ALA A 952 22.72 -8.09 -19.99
C ALA A 952 21.89 -7.09 -20.81
N SER A 953 20.87 -6.46 -20.21
CA SER A 953 20.02 -5.44 -20.80
C SER A 953 20.73 -4.08 -20.72
N LYS A 954 21.55 -3.78 -21.73
CA LYS A 954 22.33 -2.54 -21.76
C LYS A 954 22.10 -1.79 -23.05
N LEU A 955 22.15 -0.46 -22.96
CA LEU A 955 22.25 0.39 -24.15
C LEU A 955 23.65 0.25 -24.75
N LYS A 956 23.81 -0.75 -25.63
CA LYS A 956 25.10 -1.16 -26.18
C LYS A 956 25.27 -0.72 -27.63
N LEU A 957 26.29 0.10 -27.87
CA LEU A 957 26.76 0.41 -29.21
C LEU A 957 27.76 -0.65 -29.67
N ASN A 958 27.41 -1.37 -30.73
CA ASN A 958 28.27 -2.36 -31.36
C ASN A 958 28.89 -1.78 -32.64
N LEU A 959 30.10 -2.26 -32.97
CA LEU A 959 30.83 -1.87 -34.18
C LEU A 959 31.17 -3.12 -34.97
N THR A 960 30.67 -3.22 -36.19
CA THR A 960 30.98 -4.33 -37.11
C THR A 960 31.84 -3.81 -38.26
N PRO A 961 33.10 -4.24 -38.38
CA PRO A 961 33.94 -3.88 -39.51
C PRO A 961 33.46 -4.59 -40.79
N THR A 962 33.57 -3.89 -41.91
CA THR A 962 33.36 -4.42 -43.27
C THR A 962 34.63 -4.15 -44.10
N PRO A 963 34.81 -4.77 -45.27
CA PRO A 963 36.04 -4.60 -46.06
C PRO A 963 36.39 -3.16 -46.43
N THR A 964 35.39 -2.25 -46.48
CA THR A 964 35.58 -0.85 -46.89
C THR A 964 35.08 0.18 -45.87
N ASN A 965 34.29 -0.21 -44.86
CA ASN A 965 33.63 0.67 -43.89
C ASN A 965 33.51 0.00 -42.51
N ALA A 966 32.96 0.69 -41.52
CA ALA A 966 32.41 0.07 -40.33
C ALA A 966 30.93 0.44 -40.13
N LEU A 967 30.17 -0.43 -39.49
CA LEU A 967 28.78 -0.19 -39.14
C LEU A 967 28.65 -0.10 -37.63
N LEU A 968 28.17 1.03 -37.14
CA LEU A 968 27.69 1.15 -35.77
C LEU A 968 26.26 0.65 -35.73
N TYR A 969 25.94 -0.21 -34.77
CA TYR A 969 24.57 -0.67 -34.57
C TYR A 969 24.21 -0.78 -33.09
N PHE A 970 22.96 -0.46 -32.78
CA PHE A 970 22.36 -0.64 -31.45
C PHE A 970 20.86 -0.85 -31.58
N ASP A 971 20.25 -1.49 -30.58
CA ASP A 971 18.80 -1.65 -30.53
C ASP A 971 18.18 -0.38 -29.89
N GLY A 972 17.38 0.33 -30.68
CA GLY A 972 16.68 1.53 -30.24
C GLY A 972 15.31 1.20 -29.66
N VAL A 973 14.92 1.93 -28.61
CA VAL A 973 13.67 1.77 -27.88
C VAL A 973 12.66 2.83 -28.33
N THR A 974 11.39 2.43 -28.41
CA THR A 974 10.25 3.31 -28.75
C THR A 974 10.23 4.53 -27.84
N ASN A 975 9.90 5.70 -28.40
CA ASN A 975 9.82 6.97 -27.68
C ASN A 975 11.14 7.46 -27.05
N LYS A 976 12.29 6.89 -27.42
CA LYS A 976 13.63 7.35 -27.05
C LYS A 976 14.38 7.96 -28.24
N SER A 977 15.24 8.92 -27.97
CA SER A 977 16.16 9.56 -28.93
C SER A 977 17.61 9.35 -28.50
N TYR A 978 18.56 9.44 -29.45
CA TYR A 978 19.95 9.08 -29.19
C TYR A 978 20.95 10.01 -29.89
N THR A 979 22.14 10.12 -29.30
CA THR A 979 23.31 10.72 -29.95
C THR A 979 24.47 9.72 -29.94
N VAL A 980 25.04 9.46 -31.12
CA VAL A 980 26.35 8.81 -31.25
C VAL A 980 27.39 9.91 -31.25
N GLN A 981 28.41 9.75 -30.41
CA GLN A 981 29.55 10.65 -30.34
C GLN A 981 30.83 9.91 -30.71
N TYR A 982 31.84 10.65 -31.15
CA TYR A 982 33.16 10.13 -31.47
C TYR A 982 34.30 10.92 -30.83
N ARG A 983 35.47 10.28 -30.76
CA ARG A 983 36.77 10.92 -30.53
C ARG A 983 37.88 10.07 -31.13
N ASP A 984 38.99 10.69 -31.47
CA ASP A 984 40.10 9.99 -32.14
C ASP A 984 41.14 9.42 -31.14
N THR A 985 41.08 9.81 -29.86
CA THR A 985 41.93 9.25 -28.79
C THR A 985 41.13 8.91 -27.53
N LEU A 986 41.50 7.83 -26.82
CA LEU A 986 40.76 7.35 -25.63
C LEU A 986 41.09 8.14 -24.34
N GLY A 987 42.26 8.79 -24.26
CA GLY A 987 42.77 9.39 -23.02
C GLY A 987 42.58 10.91 -22.88
N ALA A 988 42.31 11.64 -23.97
CA ALA A 988 42.22 13.11 -23.94
C ALA A 988 41.22 13.67 -24.98
N GLY A 989 40.62 14.83 -24.66
CA GLY A 989 39.72 15.57 -25.54
C GLY A 989 38.22 15.34 -25.29
N SER A 990 37.39 16.27 -25.77
CA SER A 990 35.93 16.22 -25.65
C SER A 990 35.29 15.35 -26.73
N TRP A 991 34.30 14.54 -26.35
CA TRP A 991 33.47 13.80 -27.29
C TRP A 991 32.72 14.75 -28.23
N GLN A 992 32.78 14.47 -29.54
CA GLN A 992 32.12 15.26 -30.58
C GLN A 992 30.88 14.52 -31.09
N PRO A 993 29.77 15.20 -31.42
CA PRO A 993 28.62 14.56 -32.04
C PRO A 993 29.01 13.97 -33.39
N PHE A 994 28.60 12.71 -33.62
CA PHE A 994 28.78 12.00 -34.88
C PHE A 994 27.45 11.91 -35.65
N ALA A 995 26.39 11.48 -34.96
CA ALA A 995 25.06 11.33 -35.54
C ALA A 995 23.97 11.45 -34.46
N ASN A 996 22.87 12.10 -34.78
CA ASN A 996 21.67 12.16 -33.95
C ASN A 996 20.59 11.26 -34.54
N VAL A 997 19.87 10.58 -33.65
CA VAL A 997 18.76 9.69 -33.98
C VAL A 997 17.54 10.26 -33.28
N ALA A 998 16.58 10.73 -34.08
CA ALA A 998 15.33 11.26 -33.58
C ALA A 998 14.51 10.16 -32.86
N THR A 999 13.50 10.59 -32.12
CA THR A 999 12.60 9.69 -31.37
C THR A 999 12.04 8.58 -32.26
N LEU A 1000 12.19 7.33 -31.81
CA LEU A 1000 11.73 6.16 -32.55
C LEU A 1000 10.25 5.88 -32.32
N GLY A 1001 9.51 5.55 -33.37
CA GLY A 1001 8.09 5.18 -33.30
C GLY A 1001 7.82 3.72 -32.86
N SER A 1002 8.86 2.88 -32.86
CA SER A 1002 8.82 1.49 -32.38
C SER A 1002 10.22 0.99 -32.03
N ASN A 1003 10.32 -0.09 -31.24
CA ASN A 1003 11.61 -0.73 -30.93
C ASN A 1003 12.21 -1.24 -32.24
N SER A 1004 13.40 -0.75 -32.60
CA SER A 1004 14.02 -1.02 -33.90
C SER A 1004 15.53 -0.89 -33.84
N ALA A 1005 16.23 -1.74 -34.60
CA ALA A 1005 17.68 -1.66 -34.73
C ALA A 1005 18.08 -0.39 -35.51
N VAL A 1006 18.97 0.40 -34.94
CA VAL A 1006 19.53 1.60 -35.55
C VAL A 1006 20.91 1.27 -36.09
N ILE A 1007 21.15 1.57 -37.38
CA ILE A 1007 22.41 1.29 -38.07
C ILE A 1007 22.97 2.60 -38.63
N ILE A 1008 24.20 2.93 -38.27
CA ILE A 1008 24.89 4.14 -38.70
C ILE A 1008 26.21 3.78 -39.39
N PRO A 1009 26.37 4.07 -40.69
CA PRO A 1009 27.61 3.78 -41.40
C PRO A 1009 28.74 4.74 -41.02
N VAL A 1010 29.95 4.20 -40.93
CA VAL A 1010 31.19 4.93 -40.63
C VAL A 1010 32.18 4.72 -41.77
N LEU A 1011 32.61 5.81 -42.40
CA LEU A 1011 33.71 5.81 -43.35
C LEU A 1011 35.05 5.75 -42.60
N LEU A 1012 35.89 4.77 -42.94
CA LEU A 1012 37.22 4.59 -42.34
C LEU A 1012 38.20 5.60 -42.94
N THR A 1013 38.15 6.84 -42.45
CA THR A 1013 39.00 7.95 -42.90
C THR A 1013 40.26 8.16 -42.05
N ASN A 1014 40.33 7.54 -40.86
CA ASN A 1014 41.38 7.76 -39.86
C ASN A 1014 41.91 6.43 -39.28
N ALA A 1015 43.15 6.45 -38.77
CA ALA A 1015 43.84 5.26 -38.24
C ALA A 1015 43.20 4.69 -36.96
N THR A 1016 42.60 5.53 -36.11
CA THR A 1016 41.90 5.12 -34.87
C THR A 1016 40.75 6.07 -34.55
N ARG A 1017 39.58 5.53 -34.23
CA ARG A 1017 38.41 6.30 -33.76
C ARG A 1017 37.59 5.48 -32.76
N PHE A 1018 37.09 6.17 -31.74
CA PHE A 1018 36.28 5.60 -30.66
C PHE A 1018 34.89 6.23 -30.71
N PHE A 1019 33.87 5.43 -30.38
CA PHE A 1019 32.48 5.86 -30.39
C PHE A 1019 31.83 5.58 -29.03
N ARG A 1020 30.84 6.39 -28.67
CA ARG A 1020 29.91 6.12 -27.57
C ARG A 1020 28.49 6.54 -27.96
N LEU A 1021 27.53 6.01 -27.24
CA LEU A 1021 26.10 6.27 -27.42
C LEU A 1021 25.55 6.90 -26.14
N THR A 1022 24.64 7.86 -26.29
CA THR A 1022 23.94 8.50 -25.17
C THR A 1022 22.45 8.60 -25.46
N THR A 1023 21.64 8.50 -24.41
CA THR A 1023 20.20 8.80 -24.43
C THR A 1023 19.84 9.54 -23.13
N PRO A 1024 18.93 10.52 -23.16
CA PRO A 1024 18.31 11.10 -24.36
C PRO A 1024 19.32 11.77 -25.31
N GLN A 1025 18.88 12.14 -26.51
CA GLN A 1025 19.70 12.85 -27.50
C GLN A 1025 20.34 14.11 -26.87
N LEU A 1026 21.65 14.30 -27.07
CA LEU A 1026 22.37 15.49 -26.64
C LEU A 1026 22.16 16.66 -27.63
N PRO A 1027 22.20 17.92 -27.16
CA PRO A 1027 21.98 19.11 -27.98
C PRO A 1027 22.96 19.25 -29.16
#